data_AF-A0A2D7A8X2-F1
#
_entry.id   AF-A0A2D7A8X2-F1
#
_cell.length_a   1.000
_cell.length_b   1.000
_cell.length_c   1.000
_cell.angle_alpha   90.00
_cell.angle_beta   90.00
_cell.angle_gamma   90.00
#
_symmetry.space_group_name_H-M   'P 1'
#
loop_
_entity.id
_entity.type
_entity.pdbx_description
1 polymer ?
#
loop_
_entity_poly.entity_id
_entity_poly.type
_entity_poly.pdbx_seq_one_letter_code
_entity_poly.pdbx_strand_id
1 'polypeptide(L)'
;MLEFTGAVSLSGISYAQEVNPLSLNPKTPPPVSKKTQNQSGISSQGYGRAGNIEYKKGLVRKPLSKSNLNKGGKIEVNQLSIVTPDAVGVLRTEVGGLGEDMWEGISLDTAERLFDHLPSRLGSPVLADLVRRVSMTAAKPPEGQSNGEQLAVRRVSQLIKMADYASALSLLSVMPRQGRGAGLKRVEAELKLLTGDQVGGCSIVRDEVRRNSGNFWQKALVFCQLVSGQEAQAELGISMLREVGVEDVIFFQMVDAMSQDLAYQVSKPEKLNFFSLLMLSRIKLTLTPDIIENLPAGATLALAVNSRLPAEVRLSALEQAAQMGLLSDIRIKRLFKDIYEQLPPPAEAEKIAKKTGLNRVTAGNVDKVSKLDTDSNTVIQTKAYFARIIKRARLLATSIGTPVPAVKAEAAFGALVSAHADGVFAAWAGLFRDDITTIEPTSDYIWFAPHALRASLANGQHERAIAWGMMLHRGANRNKEGLVLLENVQMLAEFVRSVLKAEPQASLTLGPQKNDAVLNSIKSAFGYSASKESWLSVNLNSDGDNSLLRVAPVPPTLWLALLDLNDRQNFVDQSNRISVKIASEKGKLETVKKTPIGNESKVAMQQLETLSVDNQSNKKNQAVLILLIARIIGSANPSYVHPVLLRQVIYGLDSAGFNDEAKRLSIEAMLGAGY
;
A
#
# COMPACT_ATOMS: atom_id res chain seq x y z
N MET A 1 26.59 52.62 3.50
CA MET A 1 25.44 53.53 3.25
C MET A 1 24.74 52.99 2.02
N LEU A 2 23.57 52.37 2.04
CA LEU A 2 22.42 52.44 2.94
C LEU A 2 21.83 51.04 3.17
N GLU A 3 21.30 50.85 4.37
CA GLU A 3 20.61 49.65 4.86
C GLU A 3 19.21 49.53 4.25
N PHE A 4 18.75 48.29 4.01
CA PHE A 4 17.32 47.95 4.02
C PHE A 4 17.13 46.63 4.77
N THR A 5 16.81 46.79 6.06
CA THR A 5 16.28 45.75 6.93
C THR A 5 14.85 45.42 6.52
N GLY A 6 14.58 44.17 6.18
CA GLY A 6 13.25 43.65 5.91
C GLY A 6 13.12 42.22 6.42
N ALA A 7 12.85 42.08 7.72
CA ALA A 7 12.50 40.81 8.33
C ALA A 7 11.14 40.35 7.76
N VAL A 8 11.14 39.27 6.97
CA VAL A 8 9.92 38.54 6.61
C VAL A 8 9.85 37.30 7.49
N SER A 9 8.87 37.31 8.38
CA SER A 9 8.47 36.21 9.25
C SER A 9 8.23 34.93 8.47
N LEU A 10 8.99 33.88 8.76
CA LEU A 10 8.68 32.50 8.40
C LEU A 10 7.47 32.05 9.24
N SER A 11 6.26 32.24 8.71
CA SER A 11 5.08 31.55 9.20
C SER A 11 5.25 30.05 8.92
N GLY A 12 5.55 29.29 9.96
CA GLY A 12 5.60 27.84 9.92
C GLY A 12 4.26 27.28 9.45
N ILE A 13 4.28 26.53 8.35
CA ILE A 13 3.16 25.69 7.95
C ILE A 13 3.15 24.52 8.94
N SER A 14 2.22 24.60 9.90
CA SER A 14 1.92 23.50 10.81
C SER A 14 1.39 22.31 10.00
N TYR A 15 2.10 21.18 10.04
CA TYR A 15 1.62 19.90 9.52
C TYR A 15 0.55 19.33 10.46
N ALA A 16 -0.65 19.91 10.41
CA ALA A 16 -1.84 19.23 10.92
C ALA A 16 -2.32 18.26 9.83
N GLN A 17 -1.93 16.99 9.94
CA GLN A 17 -2.69 15.93 9.30
C GLN A 17 -4.09 15.95 9.95
N GLU A 18 -5.11 16.28 9.18
CA GLU A 18 -6.50 16.01 9.57
C GLU A 18 -6.60 14.50 9.80
N VAL A 19 -6.67 14.13 11.07
CA VAL A 19 -7.01 12.78 11.50
C VAL A 19 -8.38 12.48 10.92
N ASN A 20 -8.44 11.56 9.96
CA ASN A 20 -9.70 11.07 9.44
C ASN A 20 -10.46 10.43 10.61
N PRO A 21 -11.65 10.90 11.00
CA PRO A 21 -12.47 10.15 11.93
C PRO A 21 -12.80 8.82 11.27
N LEU A 22 -12.59 7.73 12.02
CA LEU A 22 -13.00 6.38 11.67
C LEU A 22 -14.40 6.44 11.04
N SER A 23 -14.50 6.10 9.75
CA SER A 23 -15.80 5.83 9.13
C SER A 23 -16.30 4.48 9.66
N LEU A 24 -16.85 4.53 10.87
CA LEU A 24 -17.66 3.45 11.42
C LEU A 24 -19.01 3.57 10.74
N ASN A 25 -19.41 2.52 10.02
CA ASN A 25 -20.78 2.37 9.55
C ASN A 25 -21.52 1.56 10.65
N PRO A 26 -22.16 2.20 11.65
CA PRO A 26 -22.90 1.45 12.65
C PRO A 26 -24.10 0.77 11.99
N LYS A 27 -24.15 -0.56 12.04
CA LYS A 27 -25.40 -1.29 11.81
C LYS A 27 -26.40 -0.80 12.84
N THR A 28 -27.46 -0.14 12.39
CA THR A 28 -28.59 0.28 13.21
C THR A 28 -29.26 -0.95 13.83
N PRO A 29 -29.40 -1.03 15.16
CA PRO A 29 -30.23 -2.06 15.78
C PRO A 29 -31.72 -1.76 15.50
N PRO A 30 -32.59 -2.80 15.46
CA PRO A 30 -34.01 -2.63 15.15
C PRO A 30 -34.71 -1.77 16.23
N PRO A 31 -35.79 -1.05 15.87
CA PRO A 31 -36.40 -0.09 16.77
C PRO A 31 -37.11 -0.79 17.93
N VAL A 32 -36.71 -0.43 19.15
CA VAL A 32 -37.46 -0.76 20.38
C VAL A 32 -38.67 0.17 20.46
N SER A 33 -39.86 -0.44 20.51
CA SER A 33 -41.14 0.24 20.68
C SER A 33 -41.18 1.07 21.97
N LYS A 34 -41.32 2.39 21.84
CA LYS A 34 -41.63 3.27 22.98
C LYS A 34 -43.11 3.18 23.31
N LYS A 35 -43.45 2.63 24.48
CA LYS A 35 -44.70 2.94 25.17
C LYS A 35 -44.56 4.29 25.86
N THR A 36 -45.45 5.19 25.48
CA THR A 36 -45.72 6.51 26.03
C THR A 36 -46.18 6.44 27.48
N GLN A 37 -45.72 7.37 28.30
CA GLN A 37 -46.40 8.04 29.43
C GLN A 37 -45.34 8.66 30.34
N ASN A 38 -45.56 9.79 31.01
CA ASN A 38 -46.30 10.98 30.64
C ASN A 38 -45.62 12.13 31.41
N GLN A 39 -45.96 13.34 30.98
CA GLN A 39 -45.47 14.64 31.42
C GLN A 39 -45.41 14.87 32.94
N SER A 40 -44.43 15.69 33.34
CA SER A 40 -44.57 16.95 34.10
C SER A 40 -43.19 17.29 34.66
N GLY A 41 -42.61 18.48 34.55
CA GLY A 41 -43.16 19.81 34.41
C GLY A 41 -42.35 20.69 35.37
N ILE A 42 -42.19 21.96 35.01
CA ILE A 42 -41.71 23.09 35.83
C ILE A 42 -40.29 23.58 35.50
N SER A 43 -40.35 24.74 34.83
CA SER A 43 -39.44 25.86 34.62
C SER A 43 -38.53 26.26 35.78
N SER A 44 -37.33 26.79 35.49
CA SER A 44 -37.06 28.24 35.35
C SER A 44 -35.59 28.60 35.67
N GLN A 45 -34.98 29.37 34.77
CA GLN A 45 -34.09 30.53 35.00
C GLN A 45 -33.02 30.51 36.11
N GLY A 46 -31.77 30.73 35.69
CA GLY A 46 -31.10 32.03 35.95
C GLY A 46 -30.11 32.16 37.13
N TYR A 47 -28.88 32.52 36.76
CA TYR A 47 -27.86 33.28 37.52
C TYR A 47 -27.16 32.65 38.75
N GLY A 48 -25.86 32.36 38.56
CA GLY A 48 -24.80 33.21 39.12
C GLY A 48 -24.34 33.02 40.58
N ARG A 49 -23.03 32.71 40.67
CA ARG A 49 -22.04 33.22 41.64
C ARG A 49 -21.63 32.31 42.81
N ALA A 50 -20.33 32.39 43.07
CA ALA A 50 -19.47 31.58 43.91
C ALA A 50 -19.80 31.60 45.41
N GLY A 51 -19.43 30.51 46.09
CA GLY A 51 -19.29 30.42 47.53
C GLY A 51 -18.37 29.26 47.92
N ASN A 52 -17.21 29.59 48.49
CA ASN A 52 -16.32 28.67 49.21
C ASN A 52 -17.07 27.99 50.37
N ILE A 53 -16.90 26.68 50.57
CA ILE A 53 -17.13 26.06 51.88
C ILE A 53 -16.01 25.06 52.20
N GLU A 54 -15.55 25.15 53.44
CA GLU A 54 -14.43 24.49 54.09
C GLU A 54 -14.54 22.97 54.20
N TYR A 55 -13.38 22.32 54.17
CA TYR A 55 -13.20 20.92 54.56
C TYR A 55 -13.29 20.77 56.09
N LYS A 56 -14.31 20.05 56.59
CA LYS A 56 -14.30 19.52 57.96
C LYS A 56 -13.63 18.14 58.02
N LYS A 57 -12.53 18.08 58.79
CA LYS A 57 -11.91 16.86 59.31
C LYS A 57 -12.80 16.19 60.35
N GLY A 58 -12.78 14.85 60.35
CA GLY A 58 -12.90 14.05 61.56
C GLY A 58 -13.88 12.89 61.48
N LEU A 59 -13.36 11.66 61.37
CA LEU A 59 -13.74 10.54 62.24
C LEU A 59 -12.75 9.37 62.05
N VAL A 60 -11.94 9.19 63.09
CA VAL A 60 -10.98 8.10 63.30
C VAL A 60 -11.74 6.78 63.52
N ARG A 61 -11.32 5.69 62.86
CA ARG A 61 -11.69 4.32 63.23
C ARG A 61 -10.44 3.51 63.61
N LYS A 62 -10.53 2.86 64.77
CA LYS A 62 -9.53 2.04 65.48
C LYS A 62 -9.01 0.85 64.66
N PRO A 63 -7.82 0.31 64.97
CA PRO A 63 -7.24 -0.85 64.29
C PRO A 63 -7.93 -2.15 64.75
N LEU A 64 -8.29 -3.02 63.81
CA LEU A 64 -8.77 -4.37 64.10
C LEU A 64 -7.60 -5.36 64.17
N SER A 65 -7.68 -6.16 65.22
CA SER A 65 -6.75 -7.17 65.73
C SER A 65 -6.39 -8.28 64.74
N LYS A 66 -5.14 -8.76 64.84
CA LYS A 66 -4.70 -10.05 64.28
C LYS A 66 -5.27 -11.19 65.13
N SER A 67 -6.11 -12.05 64.56
CA SER A 67 -6.12 -13.49 64.88
C SER A 67 -7.00 -14.31 63.94
N ASN A 68 -6.50 -15.50 63.63
CA ASN A 68 -7.10 -16.67 62.97
C ASN A 68 -6.91 -16.83 61.45
N LEU A 69 -5.94 -17.70 61.15
CA LEU A 69 -5.56 -18.32 59.89
C LEU A 69 -6.62 -19.29 59.33
N ASN A 70 -6.52 -19.46 58.02
CA ASN A 70 -6.81 -20.67 57.22
C ASN A 70 -8.27 -21.05 56.93
N LYS A 71 -8.74 -20.62 55.76
CA LYS A 71 -9.27 -21.53 54.72
C LYS A 71 -8.85 -21.00 53.34
N GLY A 72 -8.24 -21.88 52.55
CA GLY A 72 -7.50 -21.53 51.35
C GLY A 72 -8.36 -20.97 50.22
N GLY A 73 -8.05 -19.75 49.81
CA GLY A 73 -8.06 -19.34 48.42
C GLY A 73 -6.63 -18.93 48.09
N LYS A 74 -5.91 -19.70 47.27
CA LYS A 74 -4.72 -19.20 46.60
C LYS A 74 -5.18 -18.01 45.77
N ILE A 75 -4.97 -16.79 46.26
CA ILE A 75 -4.98 -15.63 45.39
C ILE A 75 -3.68 -15.75 44.60
N GLU A 76 -3.76 -16.37 43.42
CA GLU A 76 -2.74 -16.20 42.40
C GLU A 76 -2.76 -14.73 41.99
N VAL A 77 -1.93 -13.94 42.65
CA VAL A 77 -1.49 -12.67 42.09
C VAL A 77 -0.58 -13.05 40.93
N ASN A 78 -1.16 -13.28 39.76
CA ASN A 78 -0.39 -13.20 38.53
C ASN A 78 0.25 -11.82 38.54
N GLN A 79 1.57 -11.77 38.69
CA GLN A 79 2.33 -10.55 38.47
C GLN A 79 1.94 -10.08 37.07
N LEU A 80 1.25 -8.94 36.98
CA LEU A 80 0.93 -8.29 35.72
C LEU A 80 2.25 -8.17 34.95
N SER A 81 2.41 -8.98 33.91
CA SER A 81 3.56 -8.89 33.03
C SER A 81 3.67 -7.45 32.54
N ILE A 82 4.87 -6.87 32.65
CA ILE A 82 5.12 -5.52 32.16
C ILE A 82 4.70 -5.49 30.69
N VAL A 83 3.76 -4.60 30.36
CA VAL A 83 3.30 -4.42 28.98
C VAL A 83 4.51 -3.95 28.16
N THR A 84 5.05 -4.84 27.33
CA THR A 84 6.19 -4.54 26.47
C THR A 84 5.73 -3.80 25.22
N PRO A 85 6.56 -2.91 24.66
CA PRO A 85 6.30 -2.32 23.35
C PRO A 85 5.92 -3.33 22.27
N ASP A 86 6.49 -4.54 22.27
CA ASP A 86 6.21 -5.59 21.29
C ASP A 86 4.74 -6.02 21.26
N ALA A 87 4.06 -6.02 22.41
CA ALA A 87 2.67 -6.47 22.55
C ALA A 87 1.64 -5.38 22.22
N VAL A 88 2.05 -4.11 22.24
CA VAL A 88 1.15 -2.97 22.11
C VAL A 88 0.74 -2.77 20.65
N GLY A 89 -0.50 -2.31 20.45
CA GLY A 89 -1.03 -1.92 19.16
C GLY A 89 -2.26 -1.03 19.29
N VAL A 90 -2.66 -0.42 18.18
CA VAL A 90 -3.84 0.45 18.09
C VAL A 90 -5.06 -0.34 17.62
N LEU A 91 -4.86 -1.34 16.75
CA LEU A 91 -5.94 -2.16 16.24
C LEU A 91 -6.22 -3.34 17.17
N ARG A 92 -7.51 -3.54 17.45
CA ARG A 92 -8.08 -4.74 18.05
C ARG A 92 -9.05 -5.37 17.07
N THR A 93 -9.47 -6.62 17.30
CA THR A 93 -10.33 -7.37 16.37
C THR A 93 -11.59 -6.60 15.98
N GLU A 94 -12.19 -5.84 16.91
CA GLU A 94 -13.43 -5.08 16.69
C GLU A 94 -13.26 -3.93 15.69
N VAL A 95 -12.03 -3.45 15.49
CA VAL A 95 -11.67 -2.34 14.60
C VAL A 95 -10.72 -2.78 13.50
N GLY A 96 -10.72 -4.07 13.15
CA GLY A 96 -9.96 -4.63 12.03
C GLY A 96 -8.57 -5.17 12.36
N GLY A 97 -8.24 -5.35 13.65
CA GLY A 97 -7.06 -6.10 14.07
C GLY A 97 -7.15 -7.59 13.75
N LEU A 98 -6.03 -8.30 13.81
CA LEU A 98 -5.92 -9.73 13.47
C LEU A 98 -6.08 -10.68 14.66
N GLY A 99 -6.44 -10.14 15.84
CA GLY A 99 -6.58 -10.90 17.08
C GLY A 99 -5.28 -11.05 17.87
N GLU A 100 -5.43 -11.41 19.15
CA GLU A 100 -4.30 -11.46 20.09
C GLU A 100 -3.32 -12.60 19.79
N ASP A 101 -3.80 -13.66 19.14
CA ASP A 101 -3.06 -14.89 18.88
C ASP A 101 -2.50 -14.96 17.43
N MET A 102 -2.42 -13.82 16.71
CA MET A 102 -1.97 -13.78 15.30
C MET A 102 -0.52 -14.27 15.06
N TRP A 103 0.26 -14.41 16.14
CA TRP A 103 1.65 -14.88 16.18
C TRP A 103 1.79 -16.25 16.86
N GLU A 104 0.70 -16.93 17.19
CA GLU A 104 0.75 -18.20 17.92
C GLU A 104 1.56 -19.26 17.13
N GLY A 105 2.52 -19.91 17.79
CA GLY A 105 3.40 -20.90 17.16
C GLY A 105 4.49 -20.30 16.25
N ILE A 106 4.65 -18.97 16.22
CA ILE A 106 5.69 -18.28 15.45
C ILE A 106 6.83 -17.86 16.37
N SER A 107 8.06 -18.12 15.95
CA SER A 107 9.24 -17.61 16.64
C SER A 107 9.49 -16.13 16.34
N LEU A 108 10.01 -15.40 17.32
CA LEU A 108 10.38 -13.98 17.19
C LEU A 108 11.32 -13.75 16.00
N ASP A 109 12.35 -14.58 15.89
CA ASP A 109 13.35 -14.53 14.81
C ASP A 109 12.71 -14.70 13.42
N THR A 110 11.70 -15.57 13.28
CA THR A 110 10.94 -15.69 12.03
C THR A 110 10.09 -14.45 11.74
N ALA A 111 9.40 -13.90 12.73
CA ALA A 111 8.64 -12.65 12.57
C ALA A 111 9.56 -11.48 12.17
N GLU A 112 10.72 -11.35 12.81
CA GLU A 112 11.72 -10.33 12.52
C GLU A 112 12.24 -10.43 11.08
N ARG A 113 12.63 -11.64 10.64
CA ARG A 113 13.08 -11.89 9.27
C ARG A 113 12.02 -11.53 8.23
N LEU A 114 10.75 -11.82 8.50
CA LEU A 114 9.66 -11.47 7.59
C LEU A 114 9.59 -9.96 7.40
N PHE A 115 9.60 -9.17 8.48
CA PHE A 115 9.62 -7.71 8.40
C PHE A 115 10.87 -7.15 7.72
N ASP A 116 12.04 -7.75 7.97
CA ASP A 116 13.30 -7.27 7.38
C ASP A 116 13.37 -7.37 5.86
N HIS A 117 12.66 -8.34 5.29
CA HIS A 117 12.66 -8.61 3.85
C HIS A 117 11.42 -8.06 3.13
N LEU A 118 10.55 -7.32 3.82
CA LEU A 118 9.46 -6.61 3.15
C LEU A 118 10.01 -5.48 2.28
N PRO A 119 9.43 -5.25 1.09
CA PRO A 119 9.80 -4.12 0.28
C PRO A 119 9.32 -2.81 0.92
N SER A 120 10.00 -1.70 0.60
CA SER A 120 9.57 -0.34 0.97
C SER A 120 8.36 0.14 0.15
N ARG A 121 8.11 -0.50 -1.00
CA ARG A 121 6.94 -0.29 -1.86
C ARG A 121 6.19 -1.60 -2.03
N LEU A 122 4.91 -1.61 -1.75
CA LEU A 122 4.00 -2.71 -2.06
C LEU A 122 3.22 -2.36 -3.32
N GLY A 123 3.16 -3.28 -4.29
CA GLY A 123 2.50 -3.07 -5.58
C GLY A 123 0.98 -3.21 -5.55
N SER A 124 0.40 -3.41 -4.36
CA SER A 124 -1.04 -3.55 -4.14
C SER A 124 -1.45 -2.77 -2.87
N PRO A 125 -2.43 -1.85 -2.96
CA PRO A 125 -3.01 -1.19 -1.79
C PRO A 125 -3.71 -2.16 -0.83
N VAL A 126 -4.21 -3.29 -1.33
CA VAL A 126 -4.80 -4.36 -0.50
C VAL A 126 -3.73 -4.96 0.41
N LEU A 127 -2.56 -5.29 -0.17
CA LEU A 127 -1.43 -5.81 0.61
C LEU A 127 -0.84 -4.76 1.55
N ALA A 128 -0.78 -3.49 1.11
CA ALA A 128 -0.33 -2.40 1.96
C ALA A 128 -1.22 -2.25 3.20
N ASP A 129 -2.55 -2.32 3.07
CA ASP A 129 -3.45 -2.29 4.23
C ASP A 129 -3.31 -3.54 5.10
N LEU A 130 -3.15 -4.74 4.52
CA LEU A 130 -2.91 -5.96 5.30
C LEU A 130 -1.60 -5.88 6.11
N VAL A 131 -0.49 -5.44 5.51
CA VAL A 131 0.79 -5.24 6.21
C VAL A 131 0.68 -4.16 7.29
N ARG A 132 -0.08 -3.09 7.02
CA ARG A 132 -0.42 -2.07 8.03
C ARG A 132 -1.18 -2.68 9.19
N ARG A 133 -2.18 -3.53 8.94
CA ARG A 133 -2.96 -4.22 9.98
C ARG A 133 -2.11 -5.17 10.82
N VAL A 134 -1.23 -5.96 10.20
CA VAL A 134 -0.23 -6.77 10.93
C VAL A 134 0.63 -5.86 11.81
N SER A 135 1.11 -4.75 11.27
CA SER A 135 1.98 -3.81 12.00
C SER A 135 1.26 -3.07 13.12
N MET A 136 -0.06 -2.92 13.07
CA MET A 136 -0.84 -2.09 14.00
C MET A 136 -1.65 -2.88 15.05
N THR A 137 -1.78 -4.20 14.90
CA THR A 137 -2.58 -5.06 15.79
C THR A 137 -1.93 -5.23 17.17
N ALA A 138 -2.70 -5.04 18.24
CA ALA A 138 -2.27 -5.43 19.58
C ALA A 138 -2.35 -6.96 19.70
N ALA A 139 -1.24 -7.61 20.02
CA ALA A 139 -1.14 -9.07 20.03
C ALA A 139 -0.11 -9.55 21.04
N LYS A 140 -0.23 -10.81 21.47
CA LYS A 140 0.85 -11.47 22.22
C LYS A 140 2.08 -11.54 21.30
N PRO A 141 3.26 -11.11 21.76
CA PRO A 141 4.47 -11.22 20.94
C PRO A 141 4.75 -12.68 20.55
N PRO A 142 5.41 -12.92 19.39
CA PRO A 142 5.91 -14.23 19.03
C PRO A 142 6.81 -14.84 20.11
N GLU A 143 6.93 -16.16 20.10
CA GLU A 143 7.71 -16.90 21.09
C GLU A 143 9.21 -16.70 20.89
N GLY A 144 9.95 -16.48 21.98
CA GLY A 144 11.41 -16.34 21.93
C GLY A 144 11.94 -15.34 22.95
N GLN A 145 13.27 -15.22 23.00
CA GLN A 145 13.93 -14.22 23.84
C GLN A 145 13.78 -12.83 23.20
N SER A 146 13.00 -11.97 23.83
CA SER A 146 12.87 -10.56 23.42
C SER A 146 13.50 -9.62 24.45
N ASN A 147 14.05 -8.51 23.98
CA ASN A 147 14.40 -7.35 24.82
C ASN A 147 13.19 -6.43 25.11
N GLY A 148 11.99 -6.80 24.63
CA GLY A 148 10.73 -6.09 24.80
C GLY A 148 10.41 -5.05 23.73
N GLU A 149 11.34 -4.74 22.82
CA GLU A 149 11.13 -3.73 21.76
C GLU A 149 11.58 -4.14 20.35
N GLN A 150 12.20 -5.31 20.17
CA GLN A 150 12.70 -5.79 18.87
C GLN A 150 11.61 -5.80 17.78
N LEU A 151 10.46 -6.39 18.09
CA LEU A 151 9.35 -6.45 17.14
C LEU A 151 8.68 -5.08 16.96
N ALA A 152 8.52 -4.33 18.05
CA ALA A 152 7.97 -2.97 18.02
C ALA A 152 8.73 -2.06 17.07
N VAL A 153 10.07 -2.08 17.13
CA VAL A 153 10.93 -1.30 16.23
C VAL A 153 10.66 -1.67 14.77
N ARG A 154 10.57 -2.96 14.44
CA ARG A 154 10.33 -3.43 13.07
C ARG A 154 8.96 -3.04 12.53
N ARG A 155 7.93 -3.14 13.36
CA ARG A 155 6.56 -2.71 13.03
C ARG A 155 6.52 -1.21 12.70
N VAL A 156 7.13 -0.37 13.55
CA VAL A 156 7.21 1.07 13.31
C VAL A 156 8.08 1.38 12.08
N SER A 157 9.25 0.75 11.94
CA SER A 157 10.13 0.92 10.78
C SER A 157 9.46 0.50 9.47
N GLN A 158 8.66 -0.56 9.46
CA GLN A 158 7.95 -0.98 8.25
C GLN A 158 6.91 0.06 7.83
N LEU A 159 6.15 0.61 8.78
CA LEU A 159 5.20 1.69 8.51
C LEU A 159 5.92 2.94 7.96
N ILE A 160 7.09 3.30 8.52
CA ILE A 160 7.94 4.38 8.00
C ILE A 160 8.42 4.09 6.57
N LYS A 161 8.91 2.88 6.28
CA LYS A 161 9.36 2.48 4.93
C LYS A 161 8.24 2.59 3.89
N MET A 162 7.02 2.23 4.28
CA MET A 162 5.80 2.34 3.47
C MET A 162 5.25 3.77 3.38
N ALA A 163 5.91 4.75 4.02
CA ALA A 163 5.45 6.14 4.14
C ALA A 163 4.09 6.32 4.85
N ASP A 164 3.63 5.32 5.60
CA ASP A 164 2.46 5.43 6.47
C ASP A 164 2.87 6.02 7.83
N TYR A 165 3.29 7.28 7.78
CA TYR A 165 3.77 8.00 8.97
C TYR A 165 2.66 8.21 10.01
N ALA A 166 1.40 8.30 9.57
CA ALA A 166 0.25 8.47 10.47
C ALA A 166 0.02 7.21 11.34
N SER A 167 0.06 6.02 10.73
CA SER A 167 0.00 4.76 11.48
C SER A 167 1.24 4.58 12.36
N ALA A 168 2.43 4.90 11.84
CA ALA A 168 3.67 4.83 12.63
C ALA A 168 3.60 5.72 13.90
N LEU A 169 3.10 6.95 13.77
CA LEU A 169 2.92 7.88 14.89
C LEU A 169 1.90 7.34 15.88
N SER A 170 0.77 6.83 15.38
CA SER A 170 -0.29 6.26 16.20
C SER A 170 0.21 5.07 17.01
N LEU A 171 0.95 4.15 16.39
CA LEU A 171 1.55 3.00 17.07
C LEU A 171 2.57 3.42 18.12
N LEU A 172 3.49 4.33 17.77
CA LEU A 172 4.51 4.80 18.69
C LEU A 172 3.91 5.58 19.87
N SER A 173 2.75 6.22 19.69
CA SER A 173 2.07 6.99 20.74
C SER A 173 1.48 6.14 21.85
N VAL A 174 1.08 4.90 21.55
CA VAL A 174 0.51 3.96 22.53
C VAL A 174 1.58 3.11 23.24
N MET A 175 2.81 3.06 22.70
CA MET A 175 3.92 2.33 23.31
C MET A 175 4.46 3.05 24.57
N PRO A 176 4.85 2.32 25.63
CA PRO A 176 5.47 2.92 26.82
C PRO A 176 6.63 3.85 26.46
N ARG A 177 6.65 5.05 27.04
CA ARG A 177 7.74 6.04 26.85
C ARG A 177 8.92 5.80 27.78
N GLN A 178 8.63 5.32 28.99
CA GLN A 178 9.65 5.02 29.98
C GLN A 178 10.40 3.74 29.59
N GLY A 179 11.72 3.76 29.70
CA GLY A 179 12.55 2.59 29.43
C GLY A 179 12.76 2.24 27.95
N ARG A 180 12.39 3.13 27.00
CA ARG A 180 12.70 2.93 25.57
C ARG A 180 14.21 2.77 25.36
N GLY A 181 14.58 1.70 24.68
CA GLY A 181 15.94 1.43 24.26
C GLY A 181 16.35 2.24 23.02
N ALA A 182 17.57 1.98 22.53
CA ALA A 182 18.13 2.71 21.41
C ALA A 182 17.32 2.52 20.11
N GLY A 183 16.66 1.36 19.93
CA GLY A 183 15.89 1.06 18.74
C GLY A 183 14.64 1.93 18.64
N LEU A 184 13.84 1.99 19.72
CA LEU A 184 12.63 2.81 19.73
C LEU A 184 12.92 4.30 19.64
N LYS A 185 13.99 4.77 20.30
CA LYS A 185 14.42 6.17 20.18
C LYS A 185 14.86 6.54 18.76
N ARG A 186 15.51 5.61 18.07
CA ARG A 186 15.89 5.79 16.66
C ARG A 186 14.66 5.98 15.78
N VAL A 187 13.70 5.06 15.82
CA VAL A 187 12.49 5.18 14.98
C VAL A 187 11.62 6.39 15.37
N GLU A 188 11.64 6.79 16.64
CA GLU A 188 11.01 8.03 17.10
C GLU A 188 11.67 9.27 16.48
N ALA A 189 13.00 9.35 16.50
CA ALA A 189 13.73 10.45 15.87
C ALA A 189 13.50 10.46 14.35
N GLU A 190 13.56 9.30 13.69
CA GLU A 190 13.32 9.18 12.25
C GLU A 190 11.92 9.70 11.89
N LEU A 191 10.90 9.23 12.59
CA LEU A 191 9.52 9.61 12.35
C LEU A 191 9.26 11.10 12.61
N LYS A 192 9.79 11.66 13.69
CA LYS A 192 9.69 13.10 13.99
C LYS A 192 10.33 13.94 12.88
N LEU A 193 11.53 13.58 12.44
CA LEU A 193 12.23 14.30 11.38
C LEU A 193 11.50 14.20 10.03
N LEU A 194 11.01 13.01 9.66
CA LEU A 194 10.26 12.80 8.40
C LEU A 194 8.89 13.50 8.38
N THR A 195 8.27 13.69 9.54
CA THR A 195 6.96 14.37 9.68
C THR A 195 7.08 15.88 9.93
N GLY A 196 8.31 16.42 9.96
CA GLY A 196 8.58 17.84 10.11
C GLY A 196 8.70 18.34 11.54
N ASP A 197 8.59 17.48 12.56
CA ASP A 197 8.97 17.79 13.95
C ASP A 197 10.51 17.81 14.11
N GLN A 198 11.13 18.79 13.45
CA GLN A 198 12.58 18.98 13.44
C GLN A 198 13.10 19.26 14.86
N VAL A 199 12.37 20.01 15.67
CA VAL A 199 12.76 20.37 17.03
C VAL A 199 12.80 19.12 17.92
N GLY A 200 11.73 18.33 17.94
CA GLY A 200 11.67 17.10 18.72
C GLY A 200 12.66 16.06 18.22
N GLY A 201 12.75 15.85 16.91
CA GLY A 201 13.67 14.91 16.29
C GLY A 201 15.14 15.23 16.59
N CYS A 202 15.57 16.47 16.37
CA CYS A 202 16.94 16.90 16.66
C CYS A 202 17.26 16.97 18.15
N SER A 203 16.26 17.07 19.04
CA SER A 203 16.49 16.90 20.48
C SER A 203 16.92 15.47 20.79
N ILE A 204 16.17 14.47 20.32
CA ILE A 204 16.49 13.05 20.54
C ILE A 204 17.88 12.71 19.99
N VAL A 205 18.20 13.19 18.77
CA VAL A 205 19.51 12.98 18.15
C VAL A 205 20.66 13.49 19.03
N ARG A 206 20.54 14.71 19.58
CA ARG A 206 21.59 15.29 20.45
C ARG A 206 21.75 14.54 21.77
N ASP A 207 20.66 13.99 22.30
CA ASP A 207 20.68 13.21 23.54
C ASP A 207 21.30 11.83 23.34
N GLU A 208 21.02 11.19 22.21
CA GLU A 208 21.47 9.82 21.91
C GLU A 208 22.88 9.75 21.32
N VAL A 209 23.32 10.73 20.54
CA VAL A 209 24.69 10.74 19.97
C VAL A 209 25.78 10.73 21.05
N ARG A 210 25.47 11.23 22.26
CA ARG A 210 26.36 11.20 23.43
C ARG A 210 26.44 9.81 24.09
N ARG A 211 25.38 9.02 23.95
CA ARG A 211 25.22 7.70 24.59
C ARG A 211 25.54 6.55 23.65
N ASN A 212 25.47 6.81 22.35
CA ASN A 212 25.62 5.82 21.29
C ASN A 212 26.47 6.42 20.16
N SER A 213 27.66 5.86 19.96
CA SER A 213 28.62 6.31 18.94
C SER A 213 28.33 5.78 17.53
N GLY A 214 27.19 5.11 17.31
CA GLY A 214 26.84 4.55 16.01
C GLY A 214 26.71 5.60 14.91
N ASN A 215 27.17 5.23 13.69
CA ASN A 215 27.19 6.10 12.50
C ASN A 215 25.84 6.78 12.20
N PHE A 216 24.72 6.13 12.54
CA PHE A 216 23.39 6.72 12.40
C PHE A 216 23.25 8.05 13.17
N TRP A 217 23.60 8.08 14.45
CA TRP A 217 23.41 9.26 15.29
C TRP A 217 24.33 10.40 14.87
N GLN A 218 25.54 10.09 14.42
CA GLN A 218 26.47 11.07 13.86
C GLN A 218 25.94 11.68 12.55
N LYS A 219 25.44 10.86 11.62
CA LYS A 219 24.80 11.36 10.39
C LYS A 219 23.56 12.21 10.68
N ALA A 220 22.74 11.80 11.65
CA ALA A 220 21.57 12.57 12.08
C ALA A 220 21.96 13.90 12.73
N LEU A 221 23.06 13.93 13.50
CA LEU A 221 23.58 15.16 14.08
C LEU A 221 24.06 16.12 12.99
N VAL A 222 24.80 15.64 12.00
CA VAL A 222 25.22 16.43 10.83
C VAL A 222 24.01 17.03 10.13
N PHE A 223 22.98 16.21 9.83
CA PHE A 223 21.74 16.72 9.25
C PHE A 223 21.12 17.83 10.11
N CYS A 224 20.96 17.59 11.41
CA CYS A 224 20.40 18.55 12.37
C CYS A 224 21.19 19.86 12.46
N GLN A 225 22.51 19.81 12.33
CA GLN A 225 23.38 20.99 12.30
C GLN A 225 23.20 21.78 11.01
N LEU A 226 23.18 21.11 9.84
CA LEU A 226 22.93 21.74 8.54
C LEU A 226 21.59 22.48 8.52
N VAL A 227 20.49 21.82 8.95
CA VAL A 227 19.16 22.45 8.96
C VAL A 227 19.00 23.53 10.04
N SER A 228 19.96 23.65 10.96
CA SER A 228 20.02 24.71 11.97
C SER A 228 21.04 25.81 11.63
N GLY A 229 21.67 25.77 10.44
CA GLY A 229 22.68 26.75 10.00
C GLY A 229 24.03 26.63 10.72
N GLN A 230 24.30 25.51 11.40
CA GLN A 230 25.55 25.24 12.12
C GLN A 230 26.58 24.58 11.19
N GLU A 231 26.96 25.30 10.12
CA GLU A 231 27.78 24.76 9.03
C GLU A 231 29.16 24.27 9.50
N ALA A 232 29.87 25.06 10.31
CA ALA A 232 31.19 24.69 10.82
C ALA A 232 31.15 23.40 11.67
N GLN A 233 30.10 23.23 12.47
CA GLN A 233 29.91 22.01 13.26
C GLN A 233 29.54 20.82 12.38
N ALA A 234 28.71 21.03 11.36
CA ALA A 234 28.36 20.00 10.39
C ALA A 234 29.58 19.54 9.59
N GLU A 235 30.42 20.47 9.13
CA GLU A 235 31.65 20.18 8.38
C GLU A 235 32.61 19.29 9.18
N LEU A 236 32.79 19.56 10.48
CA LEU A 236 33.58 18.71 11.37
C LEU A 236 32.97 17.30 11.50
N GLY A 237 31.64 17.19 11.63
CA GLY A 237 30.97 15.89 11.68
C GLY A 237 31.12 15.10 10.37
N ILE A 238 31.06 15.78 9.23
CA ILE A 238 31.22 15.20 7.90
C ILE A 238 32.66 14.68 7.71
N SER A 239 33.67 15.49 8.05
CA SER A 239 35.07 15.07 7.96
C SER A 239 35.34 13.88 8.87
N MET A 240 34.87 13.91 10.12
CA MET A 240 34.98 12.78 11.04
C MET A 240 34.36 11.49 10.47
N LEU A 241 33.16 11.57 9.88
CA LEU A 241 32.52 10.41 9.24
C LEU A 241 33.35 9.85 8.07
N ARG A 242 34.01 10.71 7.29
CA ARG A 242 34.90 10.31 6.19
C ARG A 242 36.17 9.65 6.73
N GLU A 243 36.80 10.23 7.75
CA GLU A 243 38.02 9.71 8.38
C GLU A 243 37.82 8.34 9.03
N VAL A 244 36.66 8.12 9.67
CA VAL A 244 36.31 6.82 10.28
C VAL A 244 35.92 5.77 9.22
N GLY A 245 35.88 6.14 7.94
CA GLY A 245 35.62 5.21 6.84
C GLY A 245 34.15 4.81 6.71
N VAL A 246 33.21 5.69 7.07
CA VAL A 246 31.77 5.41 6.88
C VAL A 246 31.45 5.40 5.39
N GLU A 247 31.09 4.24 4.83
CA GLU A 247 30.75 4.13 3.41
C GLU A 247 29.27 4.41 3.14
N ASP A 248 28.93 5.66 2.78
CA ASP A 248 27.60 6.04 2.31
C ASP A 248 27.69 7.18 1.30
N VAL A 249 27.98 6.80 0.05
CA VAL A 249 28.21 7.74 -1.06
C VAL A 249 27.01 8.65 -1.28
N ILE A 250 25.78 8.12 -1.18
CA ILE A 250 24.55 8.89 -1.38
C ILE A 250 24.41 9.95 -0.30
N PHE A 251 24.66 9.60 0.97
CA PHE A 251 24.63 10.56 2.07
C PHE A 251 25.61 11.72 1.83
N PHE A 252 26.88 11.43 1.52
CA PHE A 252 27.86 12.49 1.33
C PHE A 252 27.56 13.37 0.11
N GLN A 253 27.14 12.78 -1.02
CA GLN A 253 26.75 13.56 -2.20
C GLN A 253 25.57 14.51 -1.93
N MET A 254 24.57 14.06 -1.17
CA MET A 254 23.42 14.89 -0.82
C MET A 254 23.78 15.98 0.21
N VAL A 255 24.67 15.68 1.15
CA VAL A 255 25.21 16.67 2.09
C VAL A 255 26.02 17.73 1.34
N ASP A 256 26.90 17.34 0.42
CA ASP A 256 27.67 18.29 -0.41
C ASP A 256 26.70 19.14 -1.26
N ALA A 257 25.65 18.54 -1.83
CA ALA A 257 24.61 19.25 -2.57
C ALA A 257 23.82 20.25 -1.71
N MET A 258 23.55 19.93 -0.44
CA MET A 258 22.93 20.86 0.50
C MET A 258 23.86 22.02 0.85
N SER A 259 25.13 21.75 1.13
CA SER A 259 26.10 22.78 1.55
C SER A 259 26.55 23.69 0.41
N GLN A 260 26.62 23.17 -0.83
CA GLN A 260 27.15 23.90 -2.00
C GLN A 260 26.05 24.33 -3.00
N ASP A 261 24.77 24.11 -2.68
CA ASP A 261 23.61 24.38 -3.55
C ASP A 261 23.70 23.77 -4.97
N LEU A 262 24.33 22.59 -5.05
CA LEU A 262 24.51 21.83 -6.27
C LEU A 262 23.25 21.02 -6.61
N ALA A 263 23.07 20.74 -7.90
CA ALA A 263 22.05 19.81 -8.34
C ALA A 263 22.47 18.35 -8.07
N TYR A 264 21.58 17.57 -7.44
CA TYR A 264 21.77 16.15 -7.22
C TYR A 264 20.96 15.33 -8.23
N GLN A 265 21.63 14.40 -8.90
CA GLN A 265 21.00 13.43 -9.80
C GLN A 265 20.71 12.13 -9.03
N VAL A 266 19.45 11.75 -8.95
CA VAL A 266 19.07 10.43 -8.43
C VAL A 266 19.46 9.39 -9.48
N SER A 267 20.30 8.43 -9.13
CA SER A 267 20.74 7.36 -10.05
C SER A 267 20.42 5.95 -9.55
N LYS A 268 20.24 5.77 -8.23
CA LYS A 268 19.91 4.50 -7.57
C LYS A 268 18.72 4.69 -6.63
N PRO A 269 17.50 4.81 -7.16
CA PRO A 269 16.30 5.09 -6.37
C PRO A 269 16.07 4.05 -5.25
N GLU A 270 16.42 2.79 -5.50
CA GLU A 270 16.31 1.67 -4.55
C GLU A 270 17.25 1.78 -3.34
N LYS A 271 18.28 2.62 -3.42
CA LYS A 271 19.24 2.87 -2.33
C LYS A 271 18.89 4.11 -1.50
N LEU A 272 17.85 4.87 -1.87
CA LEU A 272 17.40 6.01 -1.08
C LEU A 272 16.92 5.55 0.30
N ASN A 273 17.49 6.13 1.35
CA ASN A 273 17.23 5.77 2.74
C ASN A 273 16.67 6.97 3.53
N PHE A 274 16.47 6.79 4.84
CA PHE A 274 16.00 7.82 5.74
C PHE A 274 16.67 9.19 5.55
N PHE A 275 18.02 9.24 5.50
CA PHE A 275 18.74 10.50 5.33
C PHE A 275 18.49 11.11 3.95
N SER A 276 18.43 10.26 2.91
CA SER A 276 18.06 10.72 1.58
C SER A 276 16.72 11.43 1.59
N LEU A 277 15.70 10.82 2.21
CA LEU A 277 14.35 11.38 2.29
C LEU A 277 14.31 12.76 2.95
N LEU A 278 15.07 12.96 4.03
CA LEU A 278 15.15 14.24 4.71
C LEU A 278 15.79 15.34 3.84
N MET A 279 16.73 14.97 2.98
CA MET A 279 17.48 15.91 2.13
C MET A 279 16.80 16.18 0.79
N LEU A 280 15.99 15.24 0.27
CA LEU A 280 15.27 15.38 -1.02
C LEU A 280 14.44 16.67 -1.10
N SER A 281 13.88 17.15 0.02
CA SER A 281 13.08 18.37 0.02
C SER A 281 13.89 19.68 0.07
N ARG A 282 15.23 19.57 0.16
CA ARG A 282 16.14 20.68 0.47
C ARG A 282 17.18 20.93 -0.62
N ILE A 283 17.39 19.98 -1.51
CA ILE A 283 18.35 20.06 -2.61
C ILE A 283 17.66 20.33 -3.95
N LYS A 284 18.41 20.85 -4.92
CA LYS A 284 17.97 20.89 -6.32
C LYS A 284 18.06 19.48 -6.89
N LEU A 285 16.94 18.96 -7.41
CA LEU A 285 16.87 17.61 -7.96
C LEU A 285 16.81 17.65 -9.49
N THR A 286 17.58 16.77 -10.11
CA THR A 286 17.39 16.38 -11.51
C THR A 286 16.86 14.94 -11.53
N LEU A 287 15.70 14.75 -12.15
CA LEU A 287 15.02 13.47 -12.23
C LEU A 287 14.80 13.11 -13.69
N THR A 288 15.02 11.84 -14.02
CA THR A 288 14.48 11.25 -15.25
C THR A 288 13.12 10.62 -14.94
N PRO A 289 12.18 10.58 -15.90
CA PRO A 289 10.85 10.01 -15.72
C PRO A 289 10.85 8.56 -15.25
N ASP A 290 11.76 7.74 -15.80
CA ASP A 290 11.88 6.31 -15.49
C ASP A 290 12.21 6.04 -14.01
N ILE A 291 12.84 7.01 -13.34
CA ILE A 291 13.17 6.92 -11.91
C ILE A 291 11.90 7.01 -11.07
N ILE A 292 10.93 7.84 -11.46
CA ILE A 292 9.75 8.16 -10.64
C ILE A 292 8.88 6.91 -10.42
N GLU A 293 8.80 6.03 -11.42
CA GLU A 293 8.02 4.79 -11.34
C GLU A 293 8.57 3.80 -10.32
N ASN A 294 9.86 3.88 -9.96
CA ASN A 294 10.54 2.91 -9.11
C ASN A 294 11.00 3.49 -7.77
N LEU A 295 10.55 4.69 -7.42
CA LEU A 295 10.88 5.31 -6.15
C LEU A 295 10.29 4.54 -4.96
N PRO A 296 11.04 4.42 -3.85
CA PRO A 296 10.49 3.99 -2.57
C PRO A 296 9.32 4.90 -2.15
N ALA A 297 8.35 4.35 -1.40
CA ALA A 297 7.15 5.08 -0.99
C ALA A 297 7.46 6.43 -0.32
N GLY A 298 8.45 6.46 0.60
CA GLY A 298 8.87 7.70 1.26
C GLY A 298 9.41 8.76 0.30
N ALA A 299 10.13 8.35 -0.74
CA ALA A 299 10.68 9.26 -1.74
C ALA A 299 9.57 9.78 -2.67
N THR A 300 8.67 8.89 -3.11
CA THR A 300 7.48 9.26 -3.90
C THR A 300 6.65 10.32 -3.18
N LEU A 301 6.36 10.09 -1.89
CA LEU A 301 5.62 11.04 -1.08
C LEU A 301 6.37 12.38 -0.94
N ALA A 302 7.66 12.34 -0.63
CA ALA A 302 8.49 13.55 -0.49
C ALA A 302 8.51 14.41 -1.75
N LEU A 303 8.59 13.80 -2.95
CA LEU A 303 8.54 14.53 -4.21
C LEU A 303 7.14 15.08 -4.52
N ALA A 304 6.09 14.30 -4.26
CA ALA A 304 4.70 14.71 -4.55
C ALA A 304 4.28 15.97 -3.78
N VAL A 305 4.68 16.08 -2.50
CA VAL A 305 4.28 17.19 -1.62
C VAL A 305 5.25 18.37 -1.62
N ASN A 306 6.41 18.26 -2.28
CA ASN A 306 7.41 19.32 -2.29
C ASN A 306 7.06 20.42 -3.31
N SER A 307 6.61 21.57 -2.82
CA SER A 307 6.24 22.73 -3.63
C SER A 307 7.40 23.41 -4.36
N ARG A 308 8.66 23.07 -4.05
CA ARG A 308 9.85 23.63 -4.70
C ARG A 308 10.21 22.93 -6.00
N LEU A 309 9.62 21.76 -6.27
CA LEU A 309 9.92 20.99 -7.48
C LEU A 309 9.06 21.44 -8.67
N PRO A 310 9.53 21.24 -9.91
CA PRO A 310 8.72 21.47 -11.10
C PRO A 310 7.39 20.72 -11.05
N ALA A 311 6.34 21.34 -11.59
CA ALA A 311 4.97 20.82 -11.56
C ALA A 311 4.87 19.41 -12.19
N GLU A 312 5.61 19.15 -13.25
CA GLU A 312 5.63 17.86 -13.97
C GLU A 312 6.12 16.72 -13.08
N VAL A 313 7.21 16.94 -12.34
CA VAL A 313 7.75 15.98 -11.38
C VAL A 313 6.74 15.70 -10.29
N ARG A 314 6.14 16.77 -9.74
CA ARG A 314 5.16 16.67 -8.66
C ARG A 314 3.91 15.91 -9.10
N LEU A 315 3.40 16.16 -10.31
CA LEU A 315 2.25 15.44 -10.86
C LEU A 315 2.52 13.95 -11.04
N SER A 316 3.70 13.59 -11.59
CA SER A 316 4.07 12.18 -11.75
C SER A 316 4.23 11.49 -10.40
N ALA A 317 4.93 12.11 -9.45
CA ALA A 317 5.06 11.59 -8.10
C ALA A 317 3.71 11.48 -7.37
N LEU A 318 2.79 12.43 -7.59
CA LEU A 318 1.45 12.41 -7.00
C LEU A 318 0.59 11.28 -7.57
N GLU A 319 0.69 10.99 -8.86
CA GLU A 319 0.01 9.84 -9.47
C GLU A 319 0.55 8.51 -8.93
N GLN A 320 1.88 8.39 -8.76
CA GLN A 320 2.50 7.23 -8.13
C GLN A 320 2.10 7.10 -6.65
N ALA A 321 2.02 8.22 -5.92
CA ALA A 321 1.53 8.24 -4.54
C ALA A 321 0.06 7.79 -4.45
N ALA A 322 -0.77 8.15 -5.45
CA ALA A 322 -2.16 7.70 -5.54
C ALA A 322 -2.24 6.18 -5.78
N GLN A 323 -1.43 5.63 -6.68
CA GLN A 323 -1.36 4.18 -6.92
C GLN A 323 -0.94 3.40 -5.68
N MET A 324 0.01 3.94 -4.92
CA MET A 324 0.51 3.33 -3.70
C MET A 324 -0.41 3.57 -2.49
N GLY A 325 -1.46 4.40 -2.62
CA GLY A 325 -2.36 4.75 -1.52
C GLY A 325 -1.72 5.58 -0.41
N LEU A 326 -0.67 6.36 -0.71
CA LEU A 326 0.10 7.10 0.31
C LEU A 326 -0.63 8.33 0.85
N LEU A 327 -1.67 8.79 0.16
CA LEU A 327 -2.44 9.99 0.48
C LEU A 327 -3.93 9.71 0.31
N SER A 328 -4.78 10.41 1.06
CA SER A 328 -6.23 10.33 0.87
C SER A 328 -6.65 10.94 -0.46
N ASP A 329 -7.73 10.44 -1.05
CA ASP A 329 -8.30 10.96 -2.30
C ASP A 329 -8.56 12.46 -2.22
N ILE A 330 -9.03 12.97 -1.07
CA ILE A 330 -9.25 14.40 -0.83
C ILE A 330 -7.93 15.18 -0.95
N ARG A 331 -6.86 14.68 -0.32
CA ARG A 331 -5.55 15.33 -0.37
C ARG A 331 -4.94 15.27 -1.78
N ILE A 332 -5.10 14.16 -2.48
CA ILE A 332 -4.65 13.99 -3.86
C ILE A 332 -5.39 14.96 -4.79
N LYS A 333 -6.73 15.02 -4.71
CA LYS A 333 -7.55 15.97 -5.49
C LYS A 333 -7.11 17.42 -5.26
N ARG A 334 -6.86 17.80 -4.00
CA ARG A 334 -6.36 19.14 -3.63
C ARG A 334 -4.99 19.43 -4.25
N LEU A 335 -4.03 18.51 -4.11
CA LEU A 335 -2.69 18.69 -4.67
C LEU A 335 -2.71 18.72 -6.21
N PHE A 336 -3.51 17.88 -6.86
CA PHE A 336 -3.70 17.96 -8.31
C PHE A 336 -4.24 19.32 -8.71
N LYS A 337 -5.21 19.85 -7.95
CA LYS A 337 -5.74 21.20 -8.16
C LYS A 337 -4.65 22.26 -8.09
N ASP A 338 -3.94 22.30 -6.96
CA ASP A 338 -2.91 23.30 -6.71
C ASP A 338 -1.78 23.26 -7.75
N ILE A 339 -1.43 22.07 -8.25
CA ILE A 339 -0.37 21.90 -9.26
C ILE A 339 -0.88 22.24 -10.66
N TYR A 340 -2.09 21.80 -11.06
CA TYR A 340 -2.58 22.08 -12.42
C TYR A 340 -2.79 23.58 -12.65
N GLU A 341 -3.20 24.32 -11.62
CA GLU A 341 -3.44 25.78 -11.74
C GLU A 341 -2.15 26.54 -12.10
N GLN A 342 -0.99 25.92 -11.89
CA GLN A 342 0.33 26.46 -12.25
C GLN A 342 0.76 26.11 -13.68
N LEU A 343 0.00 25.28 -14.41
CA LEU A 343 0.37 24.77 -15.74
C LEU A 343 -0.34 25.52 -16.88
N PRO A 344 0.33 25.70 -18.04
CA PRO A 344 -0.29 26.32 -19.21
C PRO A 344 -1.45 25.46 -19.76
N PRO A 345 -2.43 26.05 -20.49
CA PRO A 345 -3.58 25.34 -21.07
C PRO A 345 -3.20 24.25 -22.10
N PRO A 346 -4.11 23.28 -22.40
CA PRO A 346 -3.82 22.11 -23.23
C PRO A 346 -3.31 22.45 -24.62
N ALA A 347 -3.90 23.46 -25.26
CA ALA A 347 -3.54 23.88 -26.60
C ALA A 347 -2.12 24.46 -26.67
N GLU A 348 -1.63 25.06 -25.58
CA GLU A 348 -0.24 25.54 -25.47
C GLU A 348 0.72 24.39 -25.18
N ALA A 349 0.38 23.48 -24.27
CA ALA A 349 1.16 22.27 -24.01
C ALA A 349 1.29 21.39 -25.27
N GLU A 350 0.20 21.25 -26.03
CA GLU A 350 0.17 20.50 -27.29
C GLU A 350 0.86 21.26 -28.44
N LYS A 351 0.80 22.60 -28.47
CA LYS A 351 1.63 23.42 -29.39
C LYS A 351 3.12 23.29 -29.08
N ILE A 352 3.52 23.26 -27.80
CA ILE A 352 4.91 23.06 -27.37
C ILE A 352 5.37 21.63 -27.74
N ALA A 353 4.51 20.63 -27.56
CA ALA A 353 4.76 19.26 -28.04
C ALA A 353 4.91 19.21 -29.58
N LYS A 354 4.02 19.86 -30.34
CA LYS A 354 4.12 19.96 -31.81
C LYS A 354 5.38 20.69 -32.26
N LYS A 355 5.74 21.80 -31.62
CA LYS A 355 6.94 22.60 -31.93
C LYS A 355 8.25 21.87 -31.61
N THR A 356 8.20 20.87 -30.74
CA THR A 356 9.34 19.98 -30.40
C THR A 356 9.29 18.61 -31.13
N GLY A 357 8.37 18.43 -32.09
CA GLY A 357 8.31 17.24 -32.95
C GLY A 357 7.58 16.02 -32.39
N LEU A 358 6.74 16.18 -31.36
CA LEU A 358 6.27 15.06 -30.53
C LEU A 358 4.93 14.38 -30.89
N ASN A 359 4.33 14.72 -32.02
CA ASN A 359 2.97 14.29 -32.37
C ASN A 359 2.91 13.07 -33.30
N ARG A 360 3.61 11.98 -32.97
CA ARG A 360 3.54 10.74 -33.76
C ARG A 360 3.43 9.45 -32.93
N VAL A 361 2.53 9.40 -31.95
CA VAL A 361 1.97 8.12 -31.49
C VAL A 361 0.50 8.32 -31.09
N THR A 362 -0.42 7.92 -31.97
CA THR A 362 -1.82 7.69 -31.62
C THR A 362 -2.03 6.20 -31.34
N ALA A 363 -3.06 5.87 -30.55
CA ALA A 363 -3.34 4.57 -29.93
C ALA A 363 -3.64 3.38 -30.87
N GLY A 364 -3.14 3.39 -32.11
CA GLY A 364 -3.41 2.36 -33.12
C GLY A 364 -2.19 1.73 -33.80
N ASN A 365 -0.96 1.93 -33.31
CA ASN A 365 0.24 1.31 -33.90
C ASN A 365 1.42 1.22 -32.92
N VAL A 366 1.24 0.50 -31.81
CA VAL A 366 2.34 0.22 -30.88
C VAL A 366 3.40 -0.70 -31.54
N ASP A 367 2.99 -1.53 -32.51
CA ASP A 367 3.87 -2.53 -33.15
C ASP A 367 4.89 -1.96 -34.15
N LYS A 368 4.73 -0.70 -34.60
CA LYS A 368 5.65 -0.06 -35.58
C LYS A 368 6.74 0.81 -34.96
N VAL A 369 6.79 0.92 -33.63
CA VAL A 369 7.75 1.79 -32.91
C VAL A 369 9.13 1.12 -32.71
N SER A 370 9.31 -0.13 -33.14
CA SER A 370 10.53 -0.93 -32.92
C SER A 370 11.75 -0.55 -33.79
N LYS A 371 11.73 0.55 -34.57
CA LYS A 371 12.82 0.90 -35.51
C LYS A 371 13.21 2.39 -35.58
N LEU A 372 13.12 3.14 -34.48
CA LEU A 372 13.66 4.50 -34.39
C LEU A 372 14.61 4.62 -33.19
N ASP A 373 15.75 5.29 -33.41
CA ASP A 373 16.87 5.46 -32.48
C ASP A 373 16.46 5.61 -31.01
N THR A 374 17.16 4.88 -30.14
CA THR A 374 16.87 4.67 -28.72
C THR A 374 16.86 5.94 -27.88
N ASP A 375 17.51 7.03 -28.31
CA ASP A 375 17.51 8.31 -27.60
C ASP A 375 16.30 9.20 -27.94
N SER A 376 15.70 9.03 -29.12
CA SER A 376 14.52 9.79 -29.55
C SER A 376 13.22 9.18 -28.99
N ASN A 377 13.20 7.86 -28.81
CA ASN A 377 12.00 7.12 -28.40
C ASN A 377 11.63 7.40 -26.92
N THR A 378 12.61 7.45 -26.02
CA THR A 378 12.41 7.74 -24.58
C THR A 378 11.92 9.16 -24.33
N VAL A 379 12.50 10.18 -24.99
CA VAL A 379 12.07 11.58 -24.84
C VAL A 379 10.65 11.80 -25.36
N ILE A 380 10.27 11.14 -26.46
CA ILE A 380 8.92 11.22 -27.03
C ILE A 380 7.90 10.56 -26.09
N GLN A 381 8.20 9.35 -25.60
CA GLN A 381 7.34 8.62 -24.66
C GLN A 381 7.16 9.38 -23.33
N THR A 382 8.24 9.95 -22.82
CA THR A 382 8.27 10.77 -21.60
C THR A 382 7.30 11.94 -21.65
N LYS A 383 7.40 12.77 -22.69
CA LYS A 383 6.55 13.96 -22.81
C LYS A 383 5.10 13.58 -23.16
N ALA A 384 4.89 12.47 -23.88
CA ALA A 384 3.55 11.94 -24.12
C ALA A 384 2.90 11.48 -22.80
N TYR A 385 3.66 10.83 -21.92
CA TYR A 385 3.22 10.47 -20.56
C TYR A 385 2.85 11.71 -19.73
N PHE A 386 3.71 12.75 -19.70
CA PHE A 386 3.37 14.00 -19.02
C PHE A 386 2.12 14.69 -19.60
N ALA A 387 1.98 14.74 -20.92
CA ALA A 387 0.79 15.30 -21.55
C ALA A 387 -0.50 14.54 -21.15
N ARG A 388 -0.43 13.21 -21.00
CA ARG A 388 -1.54 12.38 -20.52
C ARG A 388 -1.87 12.66 -19.05
N ILE A 389 -0.87 12.76 -18.17
CA ILE A 389 -1.11 13.14 -16.75
C ILE A 389 -1.79 14.50 -16.65
N ILE A 390 -1.29 15.50 -17.37
CA ILE A 390 -1.87 16.86 -17.37
C ILE A 390 -3.30 16.83 -17.89
N LYS A 391 -3.58 16.05 -18.95
CA LYS A 391 -4.95 15.85 -19.45
C LYS A 391 -5.86 15.27 -18.37
N ARG A 392 -5.44 14.21 -17.67
CA ARG A 392 -6.21 13.60 -16.58
C ARG A 392 -6.47 14.59 -15.44
N ALA A 393 -5.45 15.35 -15.02
CA ALA A 393 -5.59 16.37 -13.98
C ALA A 393 -6.65 17.43 -14.33
N ARG A 394 -6.70 17.87 -15.60
CA ARG A 394 -7.73 18.83 -16.05
C ARG A 394 -9.14 18.22 -16.10
N LEU A 395 -9.26 16.97 -16.52
CA LEU A 395 -10.55 16.27 -16.53
C LEU A 395 -11.08 16.10 -15.09
N LEU A 396 -10.19 15.78 -14.14
CA LEU A 396 -10.54 15.76 -12.73
C LEU A 396 -11.01 17.13 -12.22
N ALA A 397 -10.29 18.21 -12.56
CA ALA A 397 -10.71 19.57 -12.20
C ALA A 397 -12.07 19.95 -12.80
N THR A 398 -12.31 19.57 -14.06
CA THR A 398 -13.58 19.78 -14.76
C THR A 398 -14.73 19.08 -14.04
N SER A 399 -14.53 17.83 -13.65
CA SER A 399 -15.53 17.03 -12.93
C SER A 399 -15.86 17.62 -11.55
N ILE A 400 -14.84 18.08 -10.82
CA ILE A 400 -15.01 18.73 -9.51
C ILE A 400 -15.79 20.05 -9.64
N GLY A 401 -15.59 20.79 -10.73
CA GLY A 401 -16.20 22.11 -10.95
C GLY A 401 -17.65 22.10 -11.45
N THR A 402 -18.24 20.93 -11.75
CA THR A 402 -19.57 20.83 -12.36
C THR A 402 -20.49 19.86 -11.60
N PRO A 403 -21.77 20.19 -11.39
CA PRO A 403 -22.75 19.25 -10.85
C PRO A 403 -23.37 18.36 -11.94
N VAL A 404 -23.16 18.66 -13.24
CA VAL A 404 -23.89 18.02 -14.35
C VAL A 404 -23.40 16.57 -14.57
N PRO A 405 -24.26 15.54 -14.42
CA PRO A 405 -23.86 14.14 -14.50
C PRO A 405 -23.23 13.74 -15.85
N ALA A 406 -23.72 14.29 -16.96
CA ALA A 406 -23.16 14.03 -18.29
C ALA A 406 -21.70 14.52 -18.41
N VAL A 407 -21.41 15.72 -17.92
CA VAL A 407 -20.05 16.29 -17.95
C VAL A 407 -19.12 15.49 -17.03
N LYS A 408 -19.62 15.04 -15.86
CA LYS A 408 -18.87 14.15 -14.97
C LYS A 408 -18.55 12.80 -15.62
N ALA A 409 -19.51 12.21 -16.32
CA ALA A 409 -19.32 10.95 -17.04
C ALA A 409 -18.28 11.09 -18.15
N GLU A 410 -18.33 12.16 -18.94
CA GLU A 410 -17.35 12.44 -20.00
C GLU A 410 -15.94 12.69 -19.43
N ALA A 411 -15.85 13.48 -18.36
CA ALA A 411 -14.59 13.76 -17.68
C ALA A 411 -13.97 12.48 -17.10
N ALA A 412 -14.78 11.69 -16.39
CA ALA A 412 -14.35 10.40 -15.84
C ALA A 412 -13.92 9.44 -16.95
N PHE A 413 -14.70 9.28 -18.00
CA PHE A 413 -14.35 8.41 -19.13
C PHE A 413 -13.03 8.81 -19.78
N GLY A 414 -12.85 10.09 -20.12
CA GLY A 414 -11.64 10.58 -20.75
C GLY A 414 -10.39 10.39 -19.88
N ALA A 415 -10.53 10.54 -18.56
CA ALA A 415 -9.44 10.35 -17.62
C ALA A 415 -9.11 8.87 -17.43
N LEU A 416 -10.13 8.03 -17.29
CA LEU A 416 -10.01 6.59 -17.06
C LEU A 416 -9.46 5.84 -18.28
N VAL A 417 -9.87 6.22 -19.50
CA VAL A 417 -9.26 5.69 -20.74
C VAL A 417 -7.76 5.99 -20.76
N SER A 418 -7.39 7.24 -20.42
CA SER A 418 -5.98 7.62 -20.37
C SER A 418 -5.23 6.92 -19.25
N ALA A 419 -5.86 6.70 -18.10
CA ALA A 419 -5.28 6.01 -16.95
C ALA A 419 -5.07 4.52 -17.23
N HIS A 420 -5.98 3.90 -17.97
CA HIS A 420 -5.86 2.51 -18.41
C HIS A 420 -4.61 2.29 -19.26
N ALA A 421 -4.35 3.20 -20.22
CA ALA A 421 -3.17 3.14 -21.09
C ALA A 421 -1.83 3.24 -20.34
N ASP A 422 -1.82 3.92 -19.18
CA ASP A 422 -0.62 4.09 -18.35
C ASP A 422 -0.55 3.07 -17.19
N GLY A 423 -1.50 2.14 -17.07
CA GLY A 423 -1.53 1.14 -16.00
C GLY A 423 -1.96 1.69 -14.62
N VAL A 424 -2.53 2.90 -14.58
CA VAL A 424 -2.87 3.65 -13.35
C VAL A 424 -4.37 3.74 -13.11
N PHE A 425 -5.16 2.85 -13.75
CA PHE A 425 -6.62 2.91 -13.77
C PHE A 425 -7.25 2.94 -12.37
N ALA A 426 -6.82 2.06 -11.47
CA ALA A 426 -7.43 1.93 -10.13
C ALA A 426 -7.26 3.21 -9.29
N ALA A 427 -6.08 3.85 -9.37
CA ALA A 427 -5.82 5.11 -8.68
C ALA A 427 -6.78 6.22 -9.15
N TRP A 428 -6.95 6.36 -10.47
CA TRP A 428 -7.87 7.36 -11.03
C TRP A 428 -9.33 7.02 -10.83
N ALA A 429 -9.71 5.74 -10.84
CA ALA A 429 -11.05 5.31 -10.44
C ALA A 429 -11.38 5.77 -9.02
N GLY A 430 -10.42 5.69 -8.09
CA GLY A 430 -10.49 6.28 -6.74
C GLY A 430 -10.82 7.77 -6.75
N LEU A 431 -10.10 8.55 -7.54
CA LEU A 431 -10.34 10.00 -7.65
C LEU A 431 -11.72 10.33 -8.22
N PHE A 432 -12.26 9.50 -9.12
CA PHE A 432 -13.61 9.67 -9.68
C PHE A 432 -14.71 8.92 -8.88
N ARG A 433 -14.39 8.38 -7.70
CA ARG A 433 -15.32 7.56 -6.90
C ARG A 433 -16.67 8.24 -6.70
N ASP A 434 -16.65 9.49 -6.23
CA ASP A 434 -17.85 10.28 -5.92
C ASP A 434 -18.70 10.48 -7.19
N ASP A 435 -18.06 10.80 -8.32
CA ASP A 435 -18.73 11.01 -9.60
C ASP A 435 -19.40 9.73 -10.09
N ILE A 436 -18.66 8.61 -10.05
CA ILE A 436 -19.18 7.29 -10.44
C ILE A 436 -20.36 6.88 -9.58
N THR A 437 -20.39 7.22 -8.29
CA THR A 437 -21.56 6.98 -7.42
C THR A 437 -22.79 7.77 -7.83
N THR A 438 -22.62 8.99 -8.33
CA THR A 438 -23.74 9.88 -8.70
C THR A 438 -24.34 9.62 -10.07
N ILE A 439 -23.60 9.02 -11.00
CA ILE A 439 -24.07 8.76 -12.37
C ILE A 439 -24.95 7.49 -12.40
N GLU A 440 -26.23 7.59 -12.73
CA GLU A 440 -27.12 6.41 -12.74
C GLU A 440 -26.86 5.46 -13.92
N PRO A 441 -26.90 4.12 -13.72
CA PRO A 441 -26.79 3.14 -14.81
C PRO A 441 -28.04 3.10 -15.72
N THR A 442 -28.19 4.09 -16.60
CA THR A 442 -29.27 4.21 -17.58
C THR A 442 -28.76 4.09 -19.01
N SER A 443 -29.65 3.79 -19.98
CA SER A 443 -29.31 3.66 -21.42
C SER A 443 -28.50 4.82 -21.98
N ASP A 444 -28.68 6.03 -21.44
CA ASP A 444 -28.02 7.25 -21.88
C ASP A 444 -26.50 7.22 -21.63
N TYR A 445 -26.05 6.36 -20.71
CA TYR A 445 -24.65 6.17 -20.34
C TYR A 445 -24.08 4.82 -20.78
N ILE A 446 -24.70 4.13 -21.75
CA ILE A 446 -24.22 2.81 -22.21
C ILE A 446 -22.79 2.85 -22.75
N TRP A 447 -22.41 3.94 -23.42
CA TRP A 447 -21.05 4.18 -23.92
C TRP A 447 -20.00 4.24 -22.80
N PHE A 448 -20.40 4.67 -21.59
CA PHE A 448 -19.55 4.78 -20.40
C PHE A 448 -19.52 3.48 -19.58
N ALA A 449 -20.56 2.64 -19.71
CA ALA A 449 -20.79 1.48 -18.86
C ALA A 449 -19.58 0.52 -18.69
N PRO A 450 -18.75 0.21 -19.71
CA PRO A 450 -17.57 -0.62 -19.50
C PRO A 450 -16.54 -0.01 -18.53
N HIS A 451 -16.33 1.30 -18.60
CA HIS A 451 -15.41 2.02 -17.72
C HIS A 451 -16.02 2.25 -16.34
N ALA A 452 -17.33 2.52 -16.30
CA ALA A 452 -18.07 2.62 -15.05
C ALA A 452 -18.07 1.30 -14.27
N LEU A 453 -18.18 0.16 -14.96
CA LEU A 453 -18.05 -1.18 -14.39
C LEU A 453 -16.68 -1.38 -13.75
N ARG A 454 -15.60 -1.19 -14.52
CA ARG A 454 -14.22 -1.29 -14.04
C ARG A 454 -13.95 -0.39 -12.84
N ALA A 455 -14.40 0.87 -12.93
CA ALA A 455 -14.16 1.85 -11.89
C ALA A 455 -15.02 1.61 -10.64
N SER A 456 -16.24 1.10 -10.80
CA SER A 456 -17.07 0.64 -9.67
C SER A 456 -16.39 -0.53 -8.95
N LEU A 457 -15.83 -1.49 -9.70
CA LEU A 457 -15.05 -2.60 -9.13
C LEU A 457 -13.80 -2.11 -8.39
N ALA A 458 -13.00 -1.24 -9.03
CA ALA A 458 -11.80 -0.65 -8.42
C ALA A 458 -12.11 0.11 -7.12
N ASN A 459 -13.28 0.72 -7.04
CA ASN A 459 -13.77 1.46 -5.87
C ASN A 459 -14.46 0.60 -4.82
N GLY A 460 -14.56 -0.72 -5.00
CA GLY A 460 -15.31 -1.61 -4.10
C GLY A 460 -16.84 -1.38 -4.12
N GLN A 461 -17.36 -0.69 -5.14
CA GLN A 461 -18.79 -0.42 -5.32
C GLN A 461 -19.48 -1.61 -6.01
N HIS A 462 -19.51 -2.77 -5.35
CA HIS A 462 -19.96 -4.03 -5.93
C HIS A 462 -21.39 -3.98 -6.51
N GLU A 463 -22.34 -3.37 -5.78
CA GLU A 463 -23.73 -3.24 -6.25
C GLU A 463 -23.82 -2.42 -7.54
N ARG A 464 -23.02 -1.36 -7.65
CA ARG A 464 -22.98 -0.51 -8.84
C ARG A 464 -22.31 -1.23 -10.01
N ALA A 465 -21.24 -1.97 -9.75
CA ALA A 465 -20.62 -2.84 -10.74
C ALA A 465 -21.64 -3.86 -11.28
N ILE A 466 -22.43 -4.50 -10.41
CA ILE A 466 -23.51 -5.40 -10.81
C ILE A 466 -24.52 -4.67 -11.72
N ALA A 467 -24.95 -3.47 -11.35
CA ALA A 467 -25.91 -2.69 -12.15
C ALA A 467 -25.37 -2.34 -13.55
N TRP A 468 -24.12 -1.88 -13.66
CA TRP A 468 -23.46 -1.62 -14.95
C TRP A 468 -23.29 -2.89 -15.78
N GLY A 469 -22.90 -4.02 -15.16
CA GLY A 469 -22.78 -5.31 -15.83
C GLY A 469 -24.12 -5.83 -16.38
N MET A 470 -25.20 -5.75 -15.58
CA MET A 470 -26.55 -6.10 -16.02
C MET A 470 -27.03 -5.24 -17.19
N MET A 471 -26.71 -3.95 -17.15
CA MET A 471 -27.04 -3.03 -18.23
C MET A 471 -26.34 -3.42 -19.54
N LEU A 472 -25.04 -3.75 -19.48
CA LEU A 472 -24.27 -4.23 -20.63
C LEU A 472 -24.86 -5.53 -21.20
N HIS A 473 -25.21 -6.51 -20.36
CA HIS A 473 -25.88 -7.73 -20.81
C HIS A 473 -27.22 -7.44 -21.52
N ARG A 474 -28.04 -6.53 -20.97
CA ARG A 474 -29.29 -6.13 -21.63
C ARG A 474 -29.06 -5.42 -22.96
N GLY A 475 -28.01 -4.60 -23.05
CA GLY A 475 -27.60 -3.92 -24.28
C GLY A 475 -27.16 -4.91 -25.36
N ALA A 476 -26.34 -5.89 -25.01
CA ALA A 476 -25.86 -6.93 -25.92
C ALA A 476 -26.99 -7.76 -26.56
N ASN A 477 -28.07 -8.01 -25.81
CA ASN A 477 -29.24 -8.71 -26.34
C ASN A 477 -30.11 -7.84 -27.29
N ARG A 478 -29.89 -6.52 -27.33
CA ARG A 478 -30.71 -5.58 -28.13
C ARG A 478 -30.06 -5.21 -29.46
N ASN A 479 -28.75 -4.98 -29.50
CA ASN A 479 -28.06 -4.52 -30.71
C ASN A 479 -26.58 -4.95 -30.74
N LYS A 480 -25.96 -4.81 -31.93
CA LYS A 480 -24.54 -5.16 -32.15
C LYS A 480 -23.58 -4.27 -31.36
N GLU A 481 -23.89 -2.98 -31.20
CA GLU A 481 -23.04 -2.04 -30.45
C GLU A 481 -22.94 -2.42 -28.97
N GLY A 482 -24.06 -2.79 -28.34
CA GLY A 482 -24.10 -3.29 -26.97
C GLY A 482 -23.32 -4.59 -26.80
N LEU A 483 -23.29 -5.44 -27.82
CA LEU A 483 -22.48 -6.67 -27.81
C LEU A 483 -20.98 -6.34 -27.78
N VAL A 484 -20.52 -5.43 -28.63
CA VAL A 484 -19.11 -4.97 -28.65
C VAL A 484 -18.71 -4.36 -27.29
N LEU A 485 -19.61 -3.58 -26.67
CA LEU A 485 -19.35 -3.00 -25.36
C LEU A 485 -19.26 -4.06 -24.25
N LEU A 486 -20.09 -5.10 -24.31
CA LEU A 486 -20.00 -6.24 -23.37
C LEU A 486 -18.73 -7.05 -23.61
N GLU A 487 -18.36 -7.33 -24.86
CA GLU A 487 -17.13 -8.06 -25.22
C GLU A 487 -15.89 -7.38 -24.61
N ASN A 488 -15.85 -6.05 -24.58
CA ASN A 488 -14.76 -5.29 -23.95
C ASN A 488 -14.58 -5.55 -22.46
N VAL A 489 -15.61 -5.99 -21.72
CA VAL A 489 -15.57 -6.23 -20.25
C VAL A 489 -16.16 -7.59 -19.87
N GLN A 490 -16.27 -8.50 -20.82
CA GLN A 490 -17.03 -9.74 -20.65
C GLN A 490 -16.54 -10.53 -19.44
N MET A 491 -15.21 -10.60 -19.27
CA MET A 491 -14.55 -11.31 -18.18
C MET A 491 -14.86 -10.69 -16.81
N LEU A 492 -14.89 -9.36 -16.71
CA LEU A 492 -15.28 -8.67 -15.48
C LEU A 492 -16.78 -8.81 -15.21
N ALA A 493 -17.62 -8.72 -16.24
CA ALA A 493 -19.06 -8.91 -16.12
C ALA A 493 -19.39 -10.34 -15.64
N GLU A 494 -18.68 -11.35 -16.16
CA GLU A 494 -18.76 -12.72 -15.68
C GLU A 494 -18.29 -12.85 -14.23
N PHE A 495 -17.14 -12.28 -13.86
CA PHE A 495 -16.63 -12.29 -12.49
C PHE A 495 -17.63 -11.67 -11.51
N VAL A 496 -18.22 -10.52 -11.88
CA VAL A 496 -19.28 -9.86 -11.10
C VAL A 496 -20.47 -10.78 -10.92
N ARG A 497 -20.88 -11.48 -11.97
CA ARG A 497 -22.04 -12.38 -11.91
C ARG A 497 -21.76 -13.64 -11.07
N SER A 498 -20.62 -14.31 -11.31
CA SER A 498 -20.31 -15.58 -10.66
C SER A 498 -19.80 -15.39 -9.24
N VAL A 499 -18.76 -14.56 -9.05
CA VAL A 499 -18.05 -14.44 -7.77
C VAL A 499 -18.70 -13.43 -6.84
N LEU A 500 -19.17 -12.28 -7.34
CA LEU A 500 -19.72 -11.23 -6.48
C LEU A 500 -21.22 -11.40 -6.19
N LYS A 501 -22.01 -11.90 -7.15
CA LYS A 501 -23.48 -12.04 -7.00
C LYS A 501 -23.94 -13.44 -6.57
N ALA A 502 -23.06 -14.46 -6.64
CA ALA A 502 -23.38 -15.84 -6.31
C ALA A 502 -24.61 -16.41 -7.05
N GLU A 503 -24.81 -16.06 -8.33
CA GLU A 503 -25.91 -16.62 -9.13
C GLU A 503 -25.49 -17.92 -9.84
N PRO A 504 -26.25 -19.03 -9.69
CA PRO A 504 -25.97 -20.28 -10.39
C PRO A 504 -26.19 -20.14 -11.89
N GLN A 505 -25.16 -20.51 -12.65
CA GLN A 505 -25.11 -20.84 -14.07
C GLN A 505 -26.32 -20.48 -14.94
N ALA A 506 -26.36 -19.24 -15.46
CA ALA A 506 -27.01 -18.99 -16.73
C ALA A 506 -25.95 -19.03 -17.84
N SER A 507 -25.96 -20.09 -18.66
CA SER A 507 -25.04 -20.25 -19.79
C SER A 507 -25.31 -19.18 -20.83
N LEU A 508 -24.50 -18.12 -20.86
CA LEU A 508 -24.25 -17.39 -22.10
C LEU A 508 -23.16 -18.17 -22.81
N THR A 509 -23.50 -18.86 -23.90
CA THR A 509 -22.53 -19.42 -24.83
C THR A 509 -21.84 -18.25 -25.52
N LEU A 510 -20.64 -17.94 -25.05
CA LEU A 510 -19.84 -16.82 -25.51
C LEU A 510 -18.86 -17.33 -26.58
N GLY A 511 -18.49 -16.45 -27.52
CA GLY A 511 -17.55 -16.75 -28.61
C GLY A 511 -16.18 -17.24 -28.10
N PRO A 512 -15.24 -17.59 -29.00
CA PRO A 512 -13.96 -18.20 -28.63
C PRO A 512 -13.24 -17.36 -27.57
N GLN A 513 -13.25 -17.86 -26.34
CA GLN A 513 -12.61 -17.20 -25.20
C GLN A 513 -11.11 -17.20 -25.47
N LYS A 514 -10.47 -16.02 -25.49
CA LYS A 514 -9.01 -15.98 -25.35
C LYS A 514 -8.68 -16.70 -24.04
N ASN A 515 -7.91 -17.77 -24.14
CA ASN A 515 -7.50 -18.62 -23.03
C ASN A 515 -6.69 -17.79 -22.01
N ASP A 516 -7.36 -17.28 -21.00
CA ASP A 516 -6.76 -16.32 -20.07
C ASP A 516 -6.44 -16.94 -18.71
N ALA A 517 -5.15 -17.18 -18.50
CA ALA A 517 -4.60 -17.81 -17.30
C ALA A 517 -5.00 -17.08 -16.01
N VAL A 518 -5.07 -15.75 -16.02
CA VAL A 518 -5.40 -14.92 -14.83
C VAL A 518 -6.84 -15.18 -14.36
N LEU A 519 -7.84 -15.10 -15.24
CA LEU A 519 -9.23 -15.34 -14.84
C LEU A 519 -9.45 -16.77 -14.36
N ASN A 520 -8.85 -17.74 -15.05
CA ASN A 520 -8.98 -19.16 -14.68
C ASN A 520 -8.34 -19.44 -13.31
N SER A 521 -7.18 -18.83 -13.04
CA SER A 521 -6.57 -18.85 -11.71
C SER A 521 -7.48 -18.28 -10.63
N ILE A 522 -8.06 -17.10 -10.85
CA ILE A 522 -8.96 -16.44 -9.90
C ILE A 522 -10.22 -17.30 -9.66
N LYS A 523 -10.89 -17.74 -10.73
CA LYS A 523 -12.08 -18.61 -10.65
C LYS A 523 -11.76 -19.88 -9.85
N SER A 524 -10.63 -20.53 -10.13
CA SER A 524 -10.24 -21.74 -9.40
C SER A 524 -9.87 -21.50 -7.94
N ALA A 525 -9.36 -20.32 -7.58
CA ALA A 525 -9.05 -19.96 -6.20
C ALA A 525 -10.32 -19.88 -5.34
N PHE A 526 -11.45 -19.49 -5.94
CA PHE A 526 -12.77 -19.48 -5.29
C PHE A 526 -13.59 -20.77 -5.51
N GLY A 527 -12.96 -21.85 -5.97
CA GLY A 527 -13.62 -23.16 -6.12
C GLY A 527 -14.46 -23.35 -7.40
N TYR A 528 -14.40 -22.43 -8.36
CA TYR A 528 -15.07 -22.62 -9.66
C TYR A 528 -14.23 -23.55 -10.56
N SER A 529 -14.88 -24.52 -11.21
CA SER A 529 -14.21 -25.46 -12.11
C SER A 529 -13.72 -24.77 -13.39
N ALA A 530 -12.40 -24.80 -13.63
CA ALA A 530 -11.81 -24.46 -14.93
C ALA A 530 -11.52 -25.76 -15.71
N SER A 531 -11.74 -25.77 -17.03
CA SER A 531 -11.50 -26.97 -17.85
C SER A 531 -10.00 -27.30 -17.88
N LYS A 532 -9.67 -28.58 -18.03
CA LYS A 532 -8.26 -29.05 -18.13
C LYS A 532 -7.51 -28.41 -19.31
N GLU A 533 -8.22 -28.11 -20.40
CA GLU A 533 -7.72 -27.40 -21.59
C GLU A 533 -7.35 -25.95 -21.29
N SER A 534 -8.08 -25.29 -20.38
CA SER A 534 -7.83 -23.91 -19.93
C SER A 534 -6.56 -23.76 -19.07
N TRP A 535 -6.09 -24.85 -18.44
CA TRP A 535 -4.81 -24.89 -17.71
C TRP A 535 -3.61 -25.19 -18.60
N LEU A 536 -3.80 -25.91 -19.71
CA LEU A 536 -2.72 -26.27 -20.64
C LEU A 536 -2.13 -25.04 -21.36
N SER A 537 -2.90 -23.97 -21.53
CA SER A 537 -2.42 -22.69 -22.10
C SER A 537 -1.60 -21.84 -21.13
N VAL A 538 -1.61 -22.13 -19.82
CA VAL A 538 -0.80 -21.40 -18.82
C VAL A 538 0.70 -21.67 -19.02
N ASN A 539 1.07 -22.73 -19.76
CA ASN A 539 2.45 -23.15 -20.01
C ASN A 539 2.88 -23.12 -21.49
N LEU A 540 2.02 -22.72 -22.44
CA LEU A 540 2.26 -22.98 -23.88
C LEU A 540 1.98 -21.83 -24.86
N ASN A 541 2.12 -20.57 -24.45
CA ASN A 541 2.36 -19.49 -25.41
C ASN A 541 3.83 -19.07 -25.37
N SER A 542 4.66 -19.97 -25.89
CA SER A 542 6.02 -19.71 -26.39
C SER A 542 6.00 -19.18 -27.82
N ASP A 543 4.93 -18.51 -28.24
CA ASP A 543 4.82 -17.90 -29.57
C ASP A 543 5.57 -16.57 -29.60
N GLY A 544 6.90 -16.60 -29.47
CA GLY A 544 7.84 -15.54 -29.85
C GLY A 544 7.68 -14.14 -29.22
N ASP A 545 6.57 -13.87 -28.54
CA ASP A 545 6.25 -12.62 -27.90
C ASP A 545 6.48 -12.80 -26.41
N ASN A 546 7.67 -12.38 -26.03
CA ASN A 546 8.31 -12.43 -24.73
C ASN A 546 7.57 -11.65 -23.62
N SER A 547 6.23 -11.60 -23.66
CA SER A 547 5.36 -10.91 -22.69
C SER A 547 5.32 -11.60 -21.32
N LEU A 548 5.63 -12.91 -21.26
CA LEU A 548 5.81 -13.66 -20.01
C LEU A 548 7.19 -13.47 -19.35
N LEU A 549 8.15 -12.79 -20.01
CA LEU A 549 9.42 -12.37 -19.37
C LEU A 549 9.24 -11.18 -18.40
N ARG A 550 8.03 -10.64 -18.27
CA ARG A 550 7.69 -9.62 -17.25
C ARG A 550 7.29 -10.21 -15.89
N VAL A 551 7.28 -11.54 -15.75
CA VAL A 551 6.98 -12.20 -14.48
C VAL A 551 8.25 -12.21 -13.63
N ALA A 552 8.25 -11.52 -12.50
CA ALA A 552 9.36 -11.58 -11.56
C ALA A 552 9.53 -13.05 -11.09
N PRO A 553 10.75 -13.64 -11.16
CA PRO A 553 10.97 -14.99 -10.67
C PRO A 553 10.74 -15.01 -9.16
N VAL A 554 9.67 -15.67 -8.72
CA VAL A 554 9.44 -15.88 -7.28
C VAL A 554 10.42 -16.97 -6.81
N PRO A 555 11.24 -16.71 -5.78
CA PRO A 555 12.13 -17.72 -5.23
C PRO A 555 11.37 -19.01 -4.91
N PRO A 556 11.83 -20.19 -5.37
CA PRO A 556 11.14 -21.46 -5.13
C PRO A 556 10.85 -21.73 -3.65
N THR A 557 11.68 -21.21 -2.74
CA THR A 557 11.47 -21.29 -1.29
C THR A 557 10.21 -20.55 -0.82
N LEU A 558 9.95 -19.34 -1.33
CA LEU A 558 8.75 -18.58 -0.97
C LEU A 558 7.49 -19.24 -1.50
N TRP A 559 7.59 -19.85 -2.68
CA TRP A 559 6.52 -20.63 -3.26
C TRP A 559 6.18 -21.86 -2.40
N LEU A 560 7.18 -22.66 -2.03
CA LEU A 560 7.00 -23.85 -1.19
C LEU A 560 6.45 -23.48 0.18
N ALA A 561 6.93 -22.39 0.79
CA ALA A 561 6.41 -21.90 2.07
C ALA A 561 4.93 -21.49 1.96
N LEU A 562 4.52 -20.84 0.87
CA LEU A 562 3.12 -20.47 0.66
C LEU A 562 2.24 -21.72 0.47
N LEU A 563 2.73 -22.72 -0.28
CA LEU A 563 2.02 -23.99 -0.43
C LEU A 563 1.85 -24.70 0.91
N ASP A 564 2.90 -24.81 1.72
CA ASP A 564 2.83 -25.45 3.05
C ASP A 564 1.82 -24.75 3.99
N LEU A 565 1.75 -23.41 3.94
CA LEU A 565 0.74 -22.66 4.67
C LEU A 565 -0.69 -22.92 4.15
N ASN A 566 -0.85 -23.12 2.84
CA ASN A 566 -2.16 -23.30 2.19
C ASN A 566 -2.68 -24.75 2.20
N ASP A 567 -1.79 -25.77 2.17
CA ASP A 567 -2.11 -27.17 1.86
C ASP A 567 -2.62 -27.97 3.09
N ARG A 568 -2.97 -27.28 4.17
CA ARG A 568 -3.38 -27.88 5.45
C ARG A 568 -4.75 -28.60 5.44
N GLN A 569 -5.28 -28.98 4.27
CA GLN A 569 -6.45 -29.89 4.16
C GLN A 569 -6.50 -30.89 2.98
N ASN A 570 -5.66 -30.89 1.92
CA ASN A 570 -6.04 -31.62 0.69
C ASN A 570 -4.98 -32.46 -0.08
N PHE A 571 -3.84 -32.85 0.50
CA PHE A 571 -2.90 -33.74 -0.21
C PHE A 571 -2.99 -35.24 0.11
N VAL A 572 -4.09 -35.71 0.71
CA VAL A 572 -4.37 -37.15 0.85
C VAL A 572 -5.84 -37.42 0.56
N ASP A 573 -6.22 -37.41 -0.72
CA ASP A 573 -7.27 -38.32 -1.18
C ASP A 573 -6.84 -39.03 -2.47
N GLN A 574 -6.37 -40.26 -2.25
CA GLN A 574 -6.47 -41.43 -3.13
C GLN A 574 -6.35 -41.24 -4.66
N SER A 575 -5.26 -40.67 -5.16
CA SER A 575 -4.56 -41.25 -6.33
C SER A 575 -3.15 -40.70 -6.45
N ASN A 576 -2.22 -41.54 -6.02
CA ASN A 576 -0.78 -41.39 -6.15
C ASN A 576 -0.38 -40.93 -7.57
N ARG A 577 0.30 -39.76 -7.66
CA ARG A 577 1.05 -39.15 -8.79
C ARG A 577 0.40 -37.94 -9.49
N ILE A 578 0.92 -36.74 -9.18
CA ILE A 578 1.14 -35.74 -10.23
C ILE A 578 2.26 -36.29 -11.12
N SER A 579 1.88 -37.11 -12.12
CA SER A 579 2.73 -37.26 -13.29
C SER A 579 2.56 -35.98 -14.11
N VAL A 580 3.52 -35.06 -14.02
CA VAL A 580 3.72 -34.08 -15.09
C VAL A 580 4.18 -34.88 -16.31
N LYS A 581 3.23 -35.37 -17.10
CA LYS A 581 3.52 -35.78 -18.47
C LYS A 581 3.69 -34.50 -19.26
N ILE A 582 4.93 -34.02 -19.37
CA ILE A 582 5.28 -33.06 -20.42
C ILE A 582 4.99 -33.78 -21.73
N ALA A 583 3.94 -33.35 -22.43
CA ALA A 583 3.66 -33.83 -23.77
C ALA A 583 4.75 -33.27 -24.69
N SER A 584 5.82 -34.04 -24.88
CA SER A 584 6.67 -33.89 -26.05
C SER A 584 5.86 -34.38 -27.25
N GLU A 585 5.47 -33.45 -28.11
CA GLU A 585 4.99 -33.79 -29.44
C GLU A 585 6.11 -34.53 -30.17
N LYS A 586 5.85 -35.81 -30.47
CA LYS A 586 6.61 -36.70 -31.34
C LYS A 586 7.99 -37.16 -30.83
N GLY A 587 7.97 -38.33 -30.18
CA GLY A 587 8.97 -39.39 -30.41
C GLY A 587 10.17 -39.47 -29.46
N LYS A 588 10.19 -40.59 -28.70
CA LYS A 588 11.27 -41.12 -27.84
C LYS A 588 11.54 -40.39 -26.51
N LEU A 589 11.21 -41.11 -25.43
CA LEU A 589 11.65 -40.85 -24.06
C LEU A 589 13.17 -41.01 -23.97
N GLU A 590 13.91 -39.93 -23.83
CA GLU A 590 15.24 -39.97 -23.23
C GLU A 590 15.16 -39.64 -21.74
N THR A 591 15.75 -40.50 -20.92
CA THR A 591 15.93 -40.29 -19.49
C THR A 591 16.80 -39.07 -19.24
N VAL A 592 16.21 -37.97 -18.75
CA VAL A 592 16.95 -36.82 -18.25
C VAL A 592 17.81 -37.27 -17.07
N LYS A 593 19.13 -37.15 -17.19
CA LYS A 593 20.09 -37.42 -16.12
C LYS A 593 19.77 -36.53 -14.92
N LYS A 594 19.72 -37.13 -13.73
CA LYS A 594 19.60 -36.43 -12.44
C LYS A 594 20.74 -35.41 -12.30
N THR A 595 20.43 -34.13 -12.43
CA THR A 595 21.34 -33.06 -12.00
C THR A 595 21.40 -33.08 -10.46
N PRO A 596 22.59 -32.99 -9.84
CA PRO A 596 22.69 -32.88 -8.40
C PRO A 596 22.03 -31.59 -7.91
N ILE A 597 21.26 -31.68 -6.83
CA ILE A 597 20.74 -30.53 -6.09
C ILE A 597 21.93 -29.71 -5.60
N GLY A 598 22.11 -28.50 -6.14
CA GLY A 598 23.19 -27.59 -5.78
C GLY A 598 23.12 -27.17 -4.30
N ASN A 599 24.25 -26.75 -3.73
CA ASN A 599 24.34 -26.36 -2.31
C ASN A 599 23.36 -25.23 -1.93
N GLU A 600 22.99 -24.34 -2.86
CA GLU A 600 21.98 -23.30 -2.66
C GLU A 600 20.58 -23.88 -2.36
N SER A 601 20.22 -25.00 -3.01
CA SER A 601 18.96 -25.70 -2.76
C SER A 601 18.97 -26.49 -1.44
N LYS A 602 20.15 -26.88 -0.92
CA LYS A 602 20.28 -27.46 0.43
C LYS A 602 20.16 -26.40 1.53
N VAL A 603 20.73 -25.22 1.32
CA VAL A 603 20.56 -24.05 2.22
C VAL A 603 19.10 -23.58 2.23
N ALA A 604 18.44 -23.58 1.06
CA ALA A 604 17.00 -23.35 0.92
C ALA A 604 16.14 -24.38 1.67
N MET A 605 16.53 -25.66 1.66
CA MET A 605 15.85 -26.73 2.42
C MET A 605 16.06 -26.59 3.94
N GLN A 606 17.25 -26.18 4.40
CA GLN A 606 17.49 -25.83 5.81
C GLN A 606 16.71 -24.57 6.26
N GLN A 607 16.50 -23.61 5.35
CA GLN A 607 15.64 -22.44 5.60
C GLN A 607 14.14 -22.79 5.64
N LEU A 608 13.72 -23.88 4.99
CA LEU A 608 12.35 -24.39 5.06
C LEU A 608 12.10 -25.16 6.37
N GLU A 609 13.08 -25.90 6.90
CA GLU A 609 12.98 -26.56 8.22
C GLU A 609 12.80 -25.55 9.37
N THR A 610 13.37 -24.34 9.25
CA THR A 610 13.25 -23.25 10.24
C THR A 610 11.97 -22.41 10.10
N LEU A 611 11.18 -22.62 9.04
CA LEU A 611 9.84 -22.06 8.84
C LEU A 611 8.72 -23.05 9.25
N SER A 612 9.05 -24.19 9.86
CA SER A 612 8.06 -25.15 10.34
C SER A 612 7.18 -24.50 11.43
N VAL A 613 5.96 -24.13 11.06
CA VAL A 613 4.97 -23.56 11.98
C VAL A 613 4.09 -24.68 12.54
N ASP A 614 4.05 -24.78 13.86
CA ASP A 614 3.30 -25.79 14.60
C ASP A 614 1.79 -25.80 14.26
N ASN A 615 1.19 -26.99 14.35
CA ASN A 615 0.28 -27.50 13.30
C ASN A 615 -1.24 -27.51 13.61
N GLN A 616 -1.78 -26.67 14.51
CA GLN A 616 -3.15 -26.89 15.03
C GLN A 616 -4.28 -25.87 14.76
N SER A 617 -4.12 -24.81 13.95
CA SER A 617 -5.31 -24.15 13.36
C SER A 617 -4.98 -23.16 12.25
N ASN A 618 -5.63 -23.26 11.09
CA ASN A 618 -5.50 -22.31 9.97
C ASN A 618 -5.83 -20.85 10.35
N LYS A 619 -6.51 -20.59 11.47
CA LYS A 619 -6.78 -19.23 11.94
C LYS A 619 -5.60 -18.57 12.68
N LYS A 620 -4.54 -19.32 13.02
CA LYS A 620 -3.52 -18.85 13.98
C LYS A 620 -2.28 -18.18 13.37
N ASN A 621 -2.06 -18.32 12.05
CA ASN A 621 -0.85 -17.81 11.37
C ASN A 621 -1.13 -16.68 10.36
N GLN A 622 -2.18 -15.90 10.59
CA GLN A 622 -2.62 -14.86 9.65
C GLN A 622 -1.52 -13.82 9.36
N ALA A 623 -0.74 -13.45 10.39
CA ALA A 623 0.35 -12.50 10.20
C ALA A 623 1.44 -13.03 9.25
N VAL A 624 1.86 -14.29 9.42
CA VAL A 624 2.88 -14.91 8.56
C VAL A 624 2.41 -15.05 7.12
N LEU A 625 1.16 -15.50 6.92
CA LEU A 625 0.57 -15.60 5.59
C LEU A 625 0.59 -14.23 4.87
N ILE A 626 0.13 -13.18 5.54
CA ILE A 626 0.10 -11.82 4.99
C ILE A 626 1.51 -11.34 4.63
N LEU A 627 2.47 -11.46 5.56
CA LEU A 627 3.83 -10.98 5.34
C LEU A 627 4.54 -11.78 4.22
N LEU A 628 4.29 -13.08 4.12
CA LEU A 628 4.81 -13.91 3.05
C LEU A 628 4.22 -13.52 1.70
N ILE A 629 2.90 -13.34 1.61
CA ILE A 629 2.24 -12.87 0.38
C ILE A 629 2.79 -11.49 -0.04
N ALA A 630 2.95 -10.56 0.91
CA ALA A 630 3.51 -9.24 0.64
C ALA A 630 4.94 -9.32 0.10
N ARG A 631 5.75 -10.29 0.56
CA ARG A 631 7.09 -10.55 0.02
C ARG A 631 7.05 -11.21 -1.36
N ILE A 632 6.11 -12.12 -1.62
CA ILE A 632 5.96 -12.83 -2.90
C ILE A 632 5.54 -11.86 -4.00
N ILE A 633 4.54 -11.02 -3.73
CA ILE A 633 4.05 -10.03 -4.71
C ILE A 633 5.02 -8.84 -4.80
N GLY A 634 5.58 -8.42 -3.67
CA GLY A 634 6.59 -7.38 -3.61
C GLY A 634 6.05 -6.03 -4.09
N SER A 635 6.86 -5.34 -4.90
CA SER A 635 6.52 -4.05 -5.51
C SER A 635 5.75 -4.18 -6.83
N ALA A 636 5.52 -5.39 -7.33
CA ALA A 636 4.86 -5.63 -8.61
C ALA A 636 3.34 -5.48 -8.49
N ASN A 637 2.69 -4.95 -9.54
CA ASN A 637 1.23 -5.03 -9.65
C ASN A 637 0.82 -6.53 -9.65
N PRO A 638 -0.27 -6.91 -8.96
CA PRO A 638 -0.76 -8.29 -8.95
C PRO A 638 -0.95 -8.92 -10.34
N SER A 639 -1.18 -8.13 -11.39
CA SER A 639 -1.29 -8.63 -12.77
C SER A 639 0.03 -9.17 -13.36
N TYR A 640 1.18 -8.77 -12.81
CA TYR A 640 2.50 -9.27 -13.22
C TYR A 640 2.94 -10.51 -12.41
N VAL A 641 2.10 -10.98 -11.48
CA VAL A 641 2.36 -12.20 -10.72
C VAL A 641 1.97 -13.41 -11.56
N HIS A 642 2.81 -14.44 -11.56
CA HIS A 642 2.54 -15.67 -12.31
C HIS A 642 1.15 -16.24 -11.95
N PRO A 643 0.29 -16.60 -12.91
CA PRO A 643 -1.09 -17.00 -12.64
C PRO A 643 -1.25 -18.13 -11.62
N VAL A 644 -0.35 -19.12 -11.62
CA VAL A 644 -0.36 -20.22 -10.64
C VAL A 644 -0.07 -19.73 -9.22
N LEU A 645 0.82 -18.75 -9.07
CA LEU A 645 1.14 -18.14 -7.78
C LEU A 645 -0.02 -17.25 -7.31
N LEU A 646 -0.58 -16.45 -8.22
CA LEU A 646 -1.73 -15.58 -7.95
C LEU A 646 -2.93 -16.40 -7.41
N ARG A 647 -3.19 -17.58 -7.98
CA ARG A 647 -4.20 -18.51 -7.46
C ARG A 647 -3.96 -18.85 -5.98
N GLN A 648 -2.74 -19.23 -5.61
CA GLN A 648 -2.43 -19.62 -4.23
C GLN A 648 -2.49 -18.46 -3.27
N VAL A 649 -2.10 -17.26 -3.70
CA VAL A 649 -2.25 -16.05 -2.89
C VAL A 649 -3.72 -15.78 -2.58
N ILE A 650 -4.58 -15.78 -3.61
CA ILE A 650 -6.01 -15.51 -3.45
C ILE A 650 -6.67 -16.59 -2.59
N TYR A 651 -6.36 -17.86 -2.85
CA TYR A 651 -6.87 -18.99 -2.08
C TYR A 651 -6.42 -18.92 -0.60
N GLY A 652 -5.15 -18.60 -0.35
CA GLY A 652 -4.62 -18.46 1.00
C GLY A 652 -5.35 -17.38 1.79
N LEU A 653 -5.56 -16.20 1.19
CA LEU A 653 -6.32 -15.12 1.81
C LEU A 653 -7.78 -15.52 2.08
N ASP A 654 -8.47 -16.10 1.10
CA ASP A 654 -9.88 -16.48 1.22
C ASP A 654 -10.09 -17.55 2.30
N SER A 655 -9.24 -18.59 2.31
CA SER A 655 -9.27 -19.68 3.31
C SER A 655 -8.87 -19.23 4.72
N ALA A 656 -8.04 -18.19 4.84
CA ALA A 656 -7.67 -17.58 6.12
C ALA A 656 -8.73 -16.60 6.67
N GLY A 657 -9.84 -16.39 5.95
CA GLY A 657 -10.95 -15.51 6.35
C GLY A 657 -10.81 -14.06 5.88
N PHE A 658 -9.90 -13.77 4.95
CA PHE A 658 -9.73 -12.47 4.30
C PHE A 658 -10.48 -12.44 2.95
N ASN A 659 -11.75 -12.83 2.95
CA ASN A 659 -12.55 -13.01 1.74
C ASN A 659 -12.70 -11.71 0.94
N ASP A 660 -12.84 -10.56 1.61
CA ASP A 660 -12.98 -9.27 0.96
C ASP A 660 -11.66 -8.81 0.35
N GLU A 661 -10.54 -9.03 1.04
CA GLU A 661 -9.20 -8.74 0.51
C GLU A 661 -8.85 -9.65 -0.66
N ALA A 662 -9.20 -10.94 -0.60
CA ALA A 662 -9.04 -11.89 -1.70
C ALA A 662 -9.82 -11.42 -2.95
N LYS A 663 -11.07 -10.98 -2.79
CA LYS A 663 -11.87 -10.41 -3.89
C LYS A 663 -11.28 -9.11 -4.43
N ARG A 664 -10.85 -8.19 -3.57
CA ARG A 664 -10.23 -6.92 -3.98
C ARG A 664 -8.92 -7.13 -4.72
N LEU A 665 -8.07 -8.05 -4.24
CA LEU A 665 -6.82 -8.42 -4.91
C LEU A 665 -7.08 -9.09 -6.27
N SER A 666 -8.14 -9.89 -6.38
CA SER A 666 -8.57 -10.49 -7.65
C SER A 666 -8.99 -9.42 -8.66
N ILE A 667 -9.79 -8.43 -8.22
CA ILE A 667 -10.20 -7.29 -9.05
C ILE A 667 -8.97 -6.50 -9.50
N GLU A 668 -8.02 -6.25 -8.60
CA GLU A 668 -6.80 -5.52 -8.92
C GLU A 668 -5.95 -6.24 -9.97
N ALA A 669 -5.75 -7.56 -9.81
CA ALA A 669 -5.05 -8.38 -10.79
C ALA A 669 -5.76 -8.39 -12.15
N MET A 670 -7.09 -8.42 -12.17
CA MET A 670 -7.86 -8.37 -13.41
C MET A 670 -7.71 -7.00 -14.10
N LEU A 671 -7.92 -5.90 -13.38
CA LEU A 671 -7.80 -4.56 -13.95
C LEU A 671 -6.38 -4.28 -14.45
N GLY A 672 -5.36 -4.75 -13.73
CA GLY A 672 -3.96 -4.64 -14.13
C GLY A 672 -3.58 -5.50 -15.34
N ALA A 673 -4.34 -6.56 -15.62
CA ALA A 673 -4.17 -7.40 -16.82
C ALA A 673 -4.89 -6.83 -18.06
N GLY A 674 -5.56 -5.69 -17.92
CA GLY A 674 -6.27 -5.01 -19.01
C GLY A 674 -7.75 -5.37 -19.14
N TYR A 675 -8.32 -6.13 -18.21
CA TYR A 675 -9.75 -6.50 -18.26
C TYR A 675 -10.68 -5.34 -17.99
#